data_AF-A0AAN7SZX7-F1
#
_entry.id   AF-A0AAN7SZX7-F1
#
_cell.length_a   1.000
_cell.length_b   1.000
_cell.length_c   1.000
_cell.angle_alpha   90.00
_cell.angle_beta   90.00
_cell.angle_gamma   90.00
#
_symmetry.space_group_name_H-M   'P 1'
#
loop_
_entity.id
_entity.type
_entity.pdbx_description
1 polymer ?
#
loop_
_entity_poly.entity_id
_entity_poly.type
_entity_poly.pdbx_seq_one_letter_code
_entity_poly.pdbx_strand_id
1 'polypeptide(L)'
;MYLPRELISHLYNNLLRSHQPSSSPVLIISSLETDAICACRVLTSLFRRDYVSYRIQPVAGYADLQNVGERLVRPMKTSEGGSGGVVICLGVGGLVDLASQLGLESEEEDDTGDVEVWVLDARRPWNLSNVFGGLSYASNTSSTSLPRRTPGVEKGCIQKSYRSGRGGIIVFDDGDIVDELSAEQDAFYSLAEMPEVDDDLEDEESEDVQDDDSHGSSQSRKRKSWSDRDESDDEERPQQRRRSNSNSTIASHRSRSQSPTLQPKPKEPSAKDLRKKLQSLRISHEKVLQDYYSLGTSYSEPISSLAYSLASELGREDNDLLWLAIVGVTSLELSGHTSTGLGTPHAKPDISRGLTHSWRMNRSSRTYALLRDETRRLNPPTNGRQSLSSSRPPVTSATDSSIQLVPDPRFMLLRHWSLYESMLHSPYLASRLHVWNESGVKRLHKLLAKMGISLQQCKQGYMHMNVAVRADLRERLLKYANMYGLEELVPVGEGSATYEQEGWGFLRTWGWKAQLSAVDVSIIVSAILEVVTPAKTARTSDSSTQQTDVDEVADRSEALVQKYFQAFDALAPNHPNLLLAAVPKAQTLLRSIHRTGSQLLNKHQLRHLRAFRMGVVKDGPDLSLFANSPGALVKLALWVAEAVAVSERDKKGTNAAIPFVLAALDEARGTYVVVGTGGGIGSGEDLEARKEKADRKAKKQAEREVKKKVREEKRAARRLQAELNGESDDEEESEEEEESDDEEVEEQRTREQEKRGYGRNRFGIAFQEVVEETQARVKIDSFDHCVVEVKKEDLGGFLEGLSLKIVRSVKCGSGQDSSLTNQTPVQRKWGINLGIQSSLYFLASTSTYYHSYISHNLFKMPQSSLWVIPPRDDHPFNKSLLSLIQETIPSDFPRVPKSNFRFLPHVTVTSEISPSTYGSDAQSWLDNLSLPTEFQKEKVEPTIELEEIEVGDVFFRKLTLRAKKDENLVKLASACRSQGLGISDEEGKKWAESEYAPHLSLMYADLERAEVQKKVGLVELQLGWEFGSLFDCCGGTLAMGGRLVLVDTSGDVEGWKVLASRECNWMRWTMARGLI
;
A
#
# COMPACT_ATOMS: atom_id res chain seq x y z
N MET A 1 -18.27 -18.92 8.73
CA MET A 1 -19.07 -18.12 7.77
C MET A 1 -18.74 -16.63 7.95
N TYR A 2 -19.14 -15.77 7.02
CA TYR A 2 -18.93 -14.32 7.12
C TYR A 2 -20.19 -13.52 6.79
N LEU A 3 -20.33 -12.37 7.45
CA LEU A 3 -21.36 -11.38 7.23
C LEU A 3 -20.82 -10.27 6.32
N PRO A 4 -21.34 -10.13 5.08
CA PRO A 4 -20.89 -9.07 4.18
C PRO A 4 -21.25 -7.69 4.74
N ARG A 5 -20.43 -6.68 4.41
CA ARG A 5 -20.55 -5.30 4.92
C ARG A 5 -21.93 -4.68 4.69
N GLU A 6 -22.60 -5.01 3.59
CA GLU A 6 -23.97 -4.55 3.26
C GLU A 6 -25.05 -5.05 4.23
N LEU A 7 -24.75 -6.08 5.03
CA LEU A 7 -25.66 -6.70 6.00
C LEU A 7 -25.18 -6.52 7.44
N ILE A 8 -24.30 -5.56 7.72
CA ILE A 8 -23.68 -5.39 9.04
C ILE A 8 -24.70 -5.29 10.18
N SER A 9 -25.89 -4.70 9.95
CA SER A 9 -26.96 -4.61 10.96
C SER A 9 -27.83 -5.88 11.10
N HIS A 10 -27.72 -6.85 10.19
CA HIS A 10 -28.63 -7.99 10.09
C HIS A 10 -28.61 -8.87 11.34
N LEU A 11 -27.43 -9.25 11.82
CA LEU A 11 -27.31 -10.10 13.02
C LEU A 11 -27.75 -9.36 14.29
N TYR A 12 -27.45 -8.07 14.40
CA TYR A 12 -27.93 -7.24 15.50
C TYR A 12 -29.46 -7.19 15.53
N ASN A 13 -30.10 -6.99 14.37
CA ASN A 13 -31.56 -7.00 14.26
C ASN A 13 -32.17 -8.38 14.58
N ASN A 14 -31.50 -9.48 14.22
CA ASN A 14 -31.93 -10.83 14.59
C ASN A 14 -31.82 -11.06 16.11
N LEU A 15 -30.73 -10.59 16.72
CA LEU A 15 -30.55 -10.62 18.18
C LEU A 15 -31.69 -9.86 18.86
N LEU A 16 -32.03 -8.65 18.43
CA LEU A 16 -33.15 -7.89 19.03
C LEU A 16 -34.51 -8.60 18.90
N ARG A 17 -34.75 -9.33 17.81
CA ARG A 17 -36.01 -10.07 17.61
C ARG A 17 -36.10 -11.34 18.45
N SER A 18 -34.96 -11.96 18.75
CA SER A 18 -34.87 -13.21 19.50
C SER A 18 -34.63 -13.00 21.01
N HIS A 19 -34.07 -11.85 21.40
CA HIS A 19 -33.75 -11.54 22.78
C HIS A 19 -35.00 -11.29 23.62
N GLN A 20 -35.06 -11.96 24.77
CA GLN A 20 -36.07 -11.77 25.81
C GLN A 20 -35.36 -11.38 27.12
N PRO A 21 -36.04 -10.72 28.07
CA PRO A 21 -35.42 -10.36 29.36
C PRO A 21 -34.87 -11.55 30.16
N SER A 22 -35.38 -12.76 29.92
CA SER A 22 -34.90 -14.02 30.51
C SER A 22 -33.82 -14.72 29.70
N SER A 23 -33.46 -14.21 28.51
CA SER A 23 -32.37 -14.75 27.70
C SER A 23 -31.03 -14.58 28.43
N SER A 24 -30.14 -15.54 28.23
CA SER A 24 -28.76 -15.48 28.71
C SER A 24 -28.06 -14.21 28.19
N PRO A 25 -27.23 -13.55 29.02
CA PRO A 25 -26.53 -12.34 28.63
C PRO A 25 -25.53 -12.61 27.51
N VAL A 26 -25.41 -11.67 26.57
CA VAL A 26 -24.41 -11.71 25.51
C VAL A 26 -23.01 -11.64 26.11
N LEU A 27 -22.15 -12.60 25.79
CA LEU A 27 -20.76 -12.62 26.28
C LEU A 27 -19.87 -11.86 25.30
N ILE A 28 -19.24 -10.77 25.75
CA ILE A 28 -18.28 -9.99 24.95
C ILE A 28 -16.87 -10.33 25.41
N ILE A 29 -16.10 -10.98 24.55
CA ILE A 29 -14.67 -11.26 24.75
C ILE A 29 -13.88 -10.14 24.06
N SER A 30 -13.07 -9.40 24.82
CA SER A 30 -12.34 -8.23 24.29
C SER A 30 -10.85 -8.34 24.53
N SER A 31 -10.05 -8.08 23.49
CA SER A 31 -8.59 -7.92 23.65
C SER A 31 -8.24 -6.66 24.46
N LEU A 32 -7.01 -6.61 24.97
CA LEU A 32 -6.46 -5.49 25.74
C LEU A 32 -5.92 -4.36 24.86
N GLU A 33 -6.67 -3.98 23.82
CA GLU A 33 -6.31 -2.92 22.90
C GLU A 33 -7.28 -1.75 22.98
N THR A 34 -6.77 -0.54 22.77
CA THR A 34 -7.60 0.67 22.79
C THR A 34 -8.75 0.61 21.79
N ASP A 35 -8.53 0.07 20.59
CA ASP A 35 -9.57 -0.10 19.58
C ASP A 35 -10.65 -1.10 19.98
N ALA A 36 -10.27 -2.24 20.56
CA ALA A 36 -11.22 -3.20 21.10
C ALA A 36 -12.05 -2.64 22.26
N ILE A 37 -11.42 -1.87 23.15
CA ILE A 37 -12.11 -1.16 24.23
C ILE A 37 -13.11 -0.14 23.66
N CYS A 38 -12.71 0.62 22.63
CA CYS A 38 -13.59 1.56 21.93
C CYS A 38 -14.78 0.84 21.26
N ALA A 39 -14.54 -0.24 20.53
CA ALA A 39 -15.59 -1.05 19.91
C ALA A 39 -16.55 -1.65 20.96
N CYS A 40 -16.00 -2.17 22.06
CA CYS A 40 -16.76 -2.69 23.20
C CYS A 40 -17.64 -1.60 23.82
N ARG A 41 -17.12 -0.38 23.99
CA ARG A 41 -17.89 0.78 24.46
C ARG A 41 -19.03 1.14 23.50
N VAL A 42 -18.81 1.07 22.19
CA VAL A 42 -19.86 1.32 21.19
C VAL A 42 -20.97 0.27 21.31
N LEU A 43 -20.62 -1.03 21.26
CA LEU A 43 -21.59 -2.11 21.35
C LEU A 43 -22.36 -2.13 22.67
N THR A 44 -21.67 -1.94 23.80
CA THR A 44 -22.33 -1.88 25.12
C THR A 44 -23.23 -0.67 25.26
N SER A 45 -22.95 0.44 24.56
CA SER A 45 -23.87 1.58 24.50
C SER A 45 -25.13 1.26 23.69
N LEU A 46 -25.00 0.50 22.59
CA LEU A 46 -26.15 0.00 21.82
C LEU A 46 -26.99 -0.99 22.64
N PHE A 47 -26.36 -1.98 23.28
CA PHE A 47 -27.05 -2.95 24.13
C PHE A 47 -27.78 -2.31 25.31
N ARG A 48 -27.16 -1.32 25.97
CA ARG A 48 -27.84 -0.55 27.03
C ARG A 48 -29.07 0.19 26.53
N ARG A 49 -29.02 0.76 25.31
CA ARG A 49 -30.16 1.45 24.70
C ARG A 49 -31.32 0.50 24.38
N ASP A 50 -31.00 -0.75 24.03
CA ASP A 50 -31.99 -1.79 23.71
C ASP A 50 -32.36 -2.72 24.87
N TYR A 51 -31.84 -2.47 26.07
CA TYR A 51 -32.05 -3.34 27.24
C TYR A 51 -31.56 -4.79 27.05
N VAL A 52 -30.55 -4.99 26.20
CA VAL A 52 -29.89 -6.30 26.03
C VAL A 52 -28.90 -6.51 27.17
N SER A 53 -29.05 -7.61 27.90
CA SER A 53 -28.11 -8.00 28.97
C SER A 53 -26.79 -8.49 28.38
N TYR A 54 -25.66 -8.09 28.97
CA TYR A 54 -24.34 -8.46 28.47
C TYR A 54 -23.31 -8.61 29.60
N ARG A 55 -22.25 -9.37 29.33
CA ARG A 55 -21.08 -9.57 30.20
C ARG A 55 -19.81 -9.31 29.41
N ILE A 56 -18.92 -8.45 29.92
CA ILE A 56 -17.62 -8.18 29.30
C ILE A 56 -16.54 -9.04 29.97
N GLN A 57 -15.76 -9.75 29.18
CA GLN A 57 -14.64 -10.58 29.61
C GLN A 57 -13.37 -10.15 28.84
N PRO A 58 -12.47 -9.38 29.46
CA PRO A 58 -11.18 -9.07 28.87
C PRO A 58 -10.29 -10.31 28.81
N VAL A 59 -9.47 -10.42 27.77
CA VAL A 59 -8.48 -11.48 27.56
C VAL A 59 -7.13 -10.88 27.16
N ALA A 60 -6.02 -11.32 27.77
CA ALA A 60 -4.69 -10.77 27.48
C ALA A 60 -3.95 -11.51 26.36
N GLY A 61 -4.31 -12.76 26.10
CA GLY A 61 -3.66 -13.65 25.15
C GLY A 61 -4.50 -14.88 24.83
N TYR A 62 -3.95 -15.78 24.02
CA TYR A 62 -4.63 -17.01 23.61
C TYR A 62 -4.86 -18.00 24.75
N ALA A 63 -3.95 -18.07 25.73
CA ALA A 63 -4.16 -18.91 26.91
C ALA A 63 -5.37 -18.44 27.74
N ASP A 64 -5.54 -17.13 27.90
CA ASP A 64 -6.72 -16.55 28.55
C ASP A 64 -8.00 -16.81 27.74
N LEU A 65 -7.91 -16.74 26.40
CA LEU A 65 -9.02 -17.04 25.52
C LEU A 65 -9.48 -18.48 25.66
N GLN A 66 -8.55 -19.44 25.69
CA GLN A 66 -8.84 -20.86 25.89
C GLN A 66 -9.50 -21.12 27.25
N ASN A 67 -8.96 -20.53 28.32
CA ASN A 67 -9.55 -20.61 29.66
C ASN A 67 -10.97 -20.02 29.70
N VAL A 68 -11.23 -18.93 28.97
CA VAL A 68 -12.57 -18.35 28.82
C VAL A 68 -13.48 -19.26 28.00
N GLY A 69 -12.96 -19.89 26.95
CA GLY A 69 -13.64 -20.91 26.17
C GLY A 69 -14.17 -22.03 27.06
N GLU A 70 -13.28 -22.67 27.81
CA GLU A 70 -13.61 -23.78 28.71
C GLU A 70 -14.57 -23.38 29.84
N ARG A 71 -14.35 -22.22 30.47
CA ARG A 71 -15.11 -21.82 31.67
C ARG A 71 -16.45 -21.16 31.36
N LEU A 72 -16.54 -20.42 30.25
CA LEU A 72 -17.70 -19.57 29.96
C LEU A 72 -18.43 -19.95 28.67
N VAL A 73 -17.73 -20.40 27.63
CA VAL A 73 -18.35 -20.69 26.32
C VAL A 73 -18.84 -22.14 26.23
N ARG A 74 -18.00 -23.11 26.59
CA ARG A 74 -18.35 -24.54 26.58
C ARG A 74 -19.62 -24.84 27.39
N PRO A 75 -19.84 -24.28 28.61
CA PRO A 75 -21.08 -24.49 29.35
C PRO A 75 -22.34 -23.83 28.73
N MET A 76 -22.17 -22.96 27.72
CA MET A 76 -23.32 -22.40 26.99
C MET A 76 -23.89 -23.37 25.96
N LYS A 77 -23.10 -24.35 25.51
CA LYS A 77 -23.53 -25.33 24.51
C LYS A 77 -24.75 -26.12 24.99
N THR A 78 -25.70 -26.34 24.10
CA THR A 78 -26.87 -27.20 24.36
C THR A 78 -26.47 -28.65 24.64
N SER A 79 -25.41 -29.15 24.01
CA SER A 79 -24.84 -30.49 24.28
C SER A 79 -24.29 -30.65 25.70
N GLU A 80 -23.85 -29.56 26.33
CA GLU A 80 -23.34 -29.53 27.72
C GLU A 80 -24.41 -29.04 28.71
N GLY A 81 -25.70 -29.04 28.31
CA GLY A 81 -26.85 -28.65 29.14
C GLY A 81 -27.13 -27.14 29.22
N GLY A 82 -26.46 -26.33 28.40
CA GLY A 82 -26.69 -24.90 28.25
C GLY A 82 -27.89 -24.54 27.36
N SER A 83 -28.20 -23.26 27.25
CA SER A 83 -29.33 -22.73 26.46
C SER A 83 -28.92 -22.21 25.06
N GLY A 84 -27.68 -22.42 24.64
CA GLY A 84 -27.05 -21.67 23.56
C GLY A 84 -26.82 -20.20 23.95
N GLY A 85 -26.49 -19.36 22.96
CA GLY A 85 -26.34 -17.92 23.16
C GLY A 85 -25.45 -17.24 22.13
N VAL A 86 -25.10 -15.98 22.40
CA VAL A 86 -24.24 -15.16 21.52
C VAL A 86 -22.96 -14.78 22.24
N VAL A 87 -21.83 -15.04 21.59
CA VAL A 87 -20.49 -14.64 22.01
C VAL A 87 -19.95 -13.65 20.98
N ILE A 88 -19.40 -12.51 21.42
CA ILE A 88 -18.82 -11.49 20.54
C ILE A 88 -17.34 -11.34 20.86
N CYS A 89 -16.49 -11.70 19.91
CA CYS A 89 -15.04 -11.55 19.96
C CYS A 89 -14.63 -10.21 19.34
N LEU A 90 -13.99 -9.33 20.13
CA LEU A 90 -13.51 -8.02 19.73
C LEU A 90 -11.98 -7.97 19.78
N GLY A 91 -11.36 -7.85 18.61
CA GLY A 91 -9.91 -7.79 18.46
C GLY A 91 -9.23 -9.11 18.80
N VAL A 92 -9.93 -10.23 18.63
CA VAL A 92 -9.42 -11.57 18.92
C VAL A 92 -10.05 -12.60 17.97
N GLY A 93 -9.27 -13.62 17.61
CA GLY A 93 -9.73 -14.79 16.87
C GLY A 93 -9.56 -14.72 15.35
N GLY A 94 -9.05 -13.62 14.79
CA GLY A 94 -8.86 -13.52 13.34
C GLY A 94 -7.78 -14.45 12.79
N LEU A 95 -6.72 -14.72 13.56
CA LEU A 95 -5.53 -15.46 13.10
C LEU A 95 -5.52 -16.97 13.44
N VAL A 96 -6.45 -17.43 14.26
CA VAL A 96 -6.46 -18.79 14.82
C VAL A 96 -7.82 -19.44 14.56
N ASP A 97 -7.86 -20.77 14.60
CA ASP A 97 -9.13 -21.49 14.57
C ASP A 97 -9.89 -21.25 15.87
N LEU A 98 -11.01 -20.53 15.80
CA LEU A 98 -11.78 -20.17 16.98
C LEU A 98 -12.59 -21.34 17.52
N ALA A 99 -12.88 -22.36 16.71
CA ALA A 99 -13.65 -23.51 17.16
C ALA A 99 -12.88 -24.25 18.26
N SER A 100 -11.62 -24.61 17.97
CA SER A 100 -10.70 -25.21 18.95
C SER A 100 -10.47 -24.32 20.17
N GLN A 101 -10.20 -23.02 19.96
CA GLN A 101 -9.85 -22.09 21.05
C GLN A 101 -11.00 -21.86 22.03
N LEU A 102 -12.25 -21.91 21.57
CA LEU A 102 -13.42 -21.72 22.42
C LEU A 102 -14.02 -23.04 22.94
N GLY A 103 -13.43 -24.19 22.60
CA GLY A 103 -13.96 -25.50 22.96
C GLY A 103 -15.30 -25.80 22.28
N LEU A 104 -15.46 -25.32 21.03
CA LEU A 104 -16.68 -25.49 20.24
C LEU A 104 -16.74 -26.83 19.48
N GLU A 105 -15.63 -27.55 19.40
CA GLU A 105 -15.57 -28.91 18.84
C GLU A 105 -16.20 -29.95 19.79
N SER A 106 -16.73 -31.05 19.23
CA SER A 106 -17.13 -32.25 19.97
C SER A 106 -16.64 -33.52 19.25
N GLU A 107 -16.33 -34.57 20.02
CA GLU A 107 -15.72 -35.82 19.51
C GLU A 107 -16.62 -36.61 18.54
N GLU A 108 -17.93 -36.36 18.54
CA GLU A 108 -18.91 -37.15 17.77
C GLU A 108 -19.62 -36.34 16.66
N GLU A 109 -19.66 -35.00 16.74
CA GLU A 109 -20.35 -34.11 15.78
C GLU A 109 -19.71 -32.71 15.76
N ASP A 110 -19.58 -32.07 14.58
CA ASP A 110 -19.21 -30.64 14.45
C ASP A 110 -20.41 -29.73 14.78
N ASP A 111 -20.95 -29.86 16.00
CA ASP A 111 -22.05 -29.04 16.49
C ASP A 111 -21.57 -27.99 17.50
N THR A 112 -21.76 -26.72 17.15
CA THR A 112 -21.46 -25.57 18.01
C THR A 112 -22.44 -25.41 19.19
N GLY A 113 -23.44 -26.28 19.32
CA GLY A 113 -24.34 -26.35 20.47
C GLY A 113 -25.22 -25.10 20.61
N ASP A 114 -25.71 -24.58 19.48
CA ASP A 114 -26.49 -23.33 19.36
C ASP A 114 -25.78 -22.07 19.90
N VAL A 115 -24.44 -22.09 20.00
CA VAL A 115 -23.63 -20.92 20.34
C VAL A 115 -23.20 -20.21 19.06
N GLU A 116 -23.64 -18.97 18.88
CA GLU A 116 -23.29 -18.12 17.74
C GLU A 116 -22.14 -17.18 18.15
N VAL A 117 -21.01 -17.26 17.44
CA VAL A 117 -19.80 -16.45 17.74
C VAL A 117 -19.63 -15.38 16.67
N TRP A 118 -19.70 -14.10 17.05
CA TRP A 118 -19.46 -12.96 16.18
C TRP A 118 -18.01 -12.50 16.32
N VAL A 119 -17.28 -12.43 15.21
CA VAL A 119 -15.85 -12.09 15.21
C VAL A 119 -15.64 -10.76 14.52
N LEU A 120 -15.18 -9.76 15.27
CA LEU A 120 -14.71 -8.48 14.77
C LEU A 120 -13.22 -8.38 15.10
N ASP A 121 -12.37 -8.59 14.11
CA ASP A 121 -10.92 -8.50 14.26
C ASP A 121 -10.29 -7.79 13.06
N ALA A 122 -9.36 -6.87 13.33
CA ALA A 122 -8.63 -6.14 12.30
C ALA A 122 -7.40 -6.91 11.81
N ARG A 123 -6.98 -7.99 12.49
CA ARG A 123 -5.78 -8.75 12.11
C ARG A 123 -6.02 -9.62 10.88
N ARG A 124 -5.00 -9.72 10.03
CA ARG A 124 -4.95 -10.53 8.81
C ARG A 124 -3.65 -11.34 8.76
N PRO A 125 -3.59 -12.47 8.04
CA PRO A 125 -4.68 -13.10 7.28
C PRO A 125 -5.77 -13.70 8.17
N TRP A 126 -6.99 -13.82 7.66
CA TRP A 126 -8.08 -14.53 8.34
C TRP A 126 -7.77 -16.02 8.42
N ASN A 127 -8.16 -16.68 9.50
CA ASN A 127 -8.26 -18.14 9.49
C ASN A 127 -9.45 -18.55 8.60
N LEU A 128 -9.15 -19.29 7.53
CA LEU A 128 -10.14 -19.67 6.52
C LEU A 128 -11.19 -20.66 7.04
N SER A 129 -10.87 -21.45 8.07
CA SER A 129 -11.85 -22.31 8.75
C SER A 129 -12.92 -21.46 9.43
N ASN A 130 -12.54 -20.36 10.09
CA ASN A 130 -13.53 -19.43 10.66
C ASN A 130 -14.43 -18.81 9.57
N VAL A 131 -13.84 -18.41 8.43
CA VAL A 131 -14.53 -17.68 7.36
C VAL A 131 -15.42 -18.61 6.51
N PHE A 132 -14.89 -19.72 6.00
CA PHE A 132 -15.59 -20.62 5.07
C PHE A 132 -16.09 -21.92 5.71
N GLY A 133 -15.45 -22.39 6.79
CA GLY A 133 -15.75 -23.64 7.49
C GLY A 133 -16.67 -23.52 8.73
N GLY A 134 -16.92 -22.31 9.26
CA GLY A 134 -17.63 -22.09 10.53
C GLY A 134 -19.14 -22.39 10.56
N LEU A 135 -19.58 -23.54 10.05
CA LEU A 135 -20.95 -24.06 10.03
C LEU A 135 -21.14 -25.15 11.09
N SER A 136 -22.33 -25.23 11.73
CA SER A 136 -22.74 -26.42 12.52
C SER A 136 -23.18 -27.53 11.57
N TYR A 137 -22.52 -28.69 11.58
CA TYR A 137 -22.97 -29.88 10.87
C TYR A 137 -23.97 -30.66 11.72
N ALA A 138 -25.26 -30.39 11.56
CA ALA A 138 -26.30 -31.26 12.12
C ALA A 138 -26.48 -32.52 11.24
N SER A 139 -25.82 -33.62 11.60
CA SER A 139 -26.03 -34.93 11.00
C SER A 139 -27.38 -35.50 11.43
N ASN A 140 -28.21 -35.88 10.46
CA ASN A 140 -29.20 -36.93 10.70
C ASN A 140 -28.65 -38.16 9.99
N THR A 141 -28.27 -39.16 10.79
CA THR A 141 -27.92 -40.54 10.48
C THR A 141 -28.21 -41.03 9.05
N SER A 142 -27.18 -41.65 8.48
CA SER A 142 -27.13 -42.61 7.36
C SER A 142 -27.18 -42.06 5.94
N SER A 143 -26.17 -42.50 5.16
CA SER A 143 -25.95 -42.35 3.72
C SER A 143 -25.36 -41.03 3.22
N THR A 144 -24.21 -41.17 2.55
CA THR A 144 -23.67 -40.43 1.39
C THR A 144 -24.48 -39.21 0.95
N SER A 145 -24.54 -38.16 1.78
CA SER A 145 -25.30 -36.95 1.48
C SER A 145 -24.43 -35.72 1.64
N LEU A 146 -24.41 -34.92 0.57
CA LEU A 146 -23.71 -33.65 0.41
C LEU A 146 -23.86 -32.73 1.64
N PRO A 147 -22.86 -31.88 1.94
CA PRO A 147 -22.90 -30.95 3.06
C PRO A 147 -24.21 -30.16 3.10
N ARG A 148 -24.94 -30.27 4.22
CA ARG A 148 -26.28 -29.68 4.38
C ARG A 148 -26.14 -28.16 4.43
N ARG A 149 -26.45 -27.49 3.31
CA ARG A 149 -26.41 -26.02 3.17
C ARG A 149 -27.25 -25.37 4.27
N THR A 150 -26.63 -24.53 5.10
CA THR A 150 -27.37 -23.70 6.06
C THR A 150 -28.25 -22.73 5.26
N PRO A 151 -29.58 -22.71 5.47
CA PRO A 151 -30.47 -21.84 4.71
C PRO A 151 -30.05 -20.38 4.82
N GLY A 152 -29.83 -19.73 3.67
CA GLY A 152 -29.36 -18.35 3.62
C GLY A 152 -27.85 -18.18 3.78
N VAL A 153 -27.05 -19.22 3.58
CA VAL A 153 -25.58 -19.12 3.46
C VAL A 153 -25.14 -19.71 2.12
N GLU A 154 -24.35 -18.96 1.36
CA GLU A 154 -23.82 -19.36 0.05
C GLU A 154 -22.30 -19.23 0.04
N LYS A 155 -21.56 -20.33 -0.15
CA LYS A 155 -20.07 -20.36 -0.06
C LYS A 155 -19.54 -19.60 1.17
N GLY A 156 -20.18 -19.78 2.32
CA GLY A 156 -19.80 -19.13 3.57
C GLY A 156 -20.29 -17.68 3.74
N CYS A 157 -20.84 -17.05 2.69
CA CYS A 157 -21.42 -15.71 2.74
C CYS A 157 -22.86 -15.74 3.26
N ILE A 158 -23.14 -14.96 4.30
CA ILE A 158 -24.49 -14.81 4.86
C ILE A 158 -25.36 -13.94 3.94
N GLN A 159 -26.55 -14.46 3.62
CA GLN A 159 -27.58 -13.80 2.82
C GLN A 159 -28.67 -13.19 3.72
N LYS A 160 -29.49 -12.29 3.15
CA LYS A 160 -30.64 -11.66 3.85
C LYS A 160 -31.65 -12.64 4.43
N SER A 161 -31.73 -13.84 3.86
CA SER A 161 -32.63 -14.92 4.31
C SER A 161 -32.13 -15.64 5.56
N TYR A 162 -30.87 -15.45 5.95
CA TYR A 162 -30.28 -16.07 7.14
C TYR A 162 -31.05 -15.70 8.42
N ARG A 163 -31.11 -16.65 9.35
CA ARG A 163 -31.73 -16.52 10.67
C ARG A 163 -30.78 -17.08 11.72
N SER A 164 -30.43 -16.25 12.70
CA SER A 164 -29.59 -16.61 13.84
C SER A 164 -30.22 -17.72 14.69
N GLY A 165 -29.38 -18.49 15.40
CA GLY A 165 -29.82 -19.49 16.38
C GLY A 165 -29.60 -20.96 16.01
N ARG A 166 -28.72 -21.25 15.05
CA ARG A 166 -28.19 -22.62 14.79
C ARG A 166 -26.70 -22.74 15.12
N GLY A 167 -26.21 -21.81 15.93
CA GLY A 167 -24.79 -21.63 16.23
C GLY A 167 -23.92 -21.33 15.00
N GLY A 168 -22.60 -21.35 15.21
CA GLY A 168 -21.59 -21.15 14.18
C GLY A 168 -20.72 -19.91 14.40
N ILE A 169 -19.59 -19.86 13.68
CA ILE A 169 -18.63 -18.75 13.75
C ILE A 169 -18.90 -17.81 12.58
N ILE A 170 -19.22 -16.55 12.89
CA ILE A 170 -19.56 -15.51 11.94
C ILE A 170 -18.56 -14.36 12.01
N VAL A 171 -17.74 -14.25 10.98
CA VAL A 171 -16.79 -13.14 10.82
C VAL A 171 -17.50 -11.92 10.21
N PHE A 172 -17.36 -10.76 10.82
CA PHE A 172 -17.85 -9.51 10.23
C PHE A 172 -16.85 -9.03 9.18
N ASP A 173 -17.28 -9.01 7.92
CA ASP A 173 -16.44 -8.57 6.82
C ASP A 173 -16.37 -7.02 6.78
N ASP A 174 -15.14 -6.50 6.80
CA ASP A 174 -14.87 -5.09 6.56
C ASP A 174 -14.70 -4.78 5.06
N GLY A 175 -14.82 -5.80 4.20
CA GLY A 175 -14.72 -5.76 2.75
C GLY A 175 -13.56 -6.59 2.21
N ASP A 176 -12.59 -6.96 3.05
CA ASP A 176 -11.41 -7.73 2.62
C ASP A 176 -11.80 -9.13 2.12
N ILE A 177 -12.81 -9.77 2.71
CA ILE A 177 -13.20 -11.13 2.32
C ILE A 177 -13.81 -11.12 0.92
N VAL A 178 -14.80 -10.25 0.70
CA VAL A 178 -15.49 -10.13 -0.60
C VAL A 178 -14.56 -9.60 -1.70
N ASP A 179 -13.71 -8.62 -1.38
CA ASP A 179 -12.86 -7.96 -2.38
C ASP A 179 -11.60 -8.78 -2.71
N GLU A 180 -11.04 -9.53 -1.76
CA GLU A 180 -9.70 -10.13 -1.91
C GLU A 180 -9.64 -11.67 -1.82
N LEU A 181 -10.61 -12.37 -1.23
CA LEU A 181 -10.47 -13.81 -0.92
C LEU A 181 -11.18 -14.76 -1.89
N SER A 182 -11.47 -14.35 -3.13
CA SER A 182 -12.18 -15.20 -4.10
C SER A 182 -11.38 -16.45 -4.49
N ALA A 183 -10.07 -16.31 -4.73
CA ALA A 183 -9.21 -17.44 -5.09
C ALA A 183 -9.06 -18.44 -3.94
N GLU A 184 -8.88 -17.94 -2.72
CA GLU A 184 -8.79 -18.75 -1.51
C GLU A 184 -10.13 -19.42 -1.19
N GLN A 185 -11.26 -18.74 -1.42
CA GLN A 185 -12.60 -19.31 -1.28
C GLN A 185 -12.79 -20.50 -2.23
N ASP A 186 -12.48 -20.32 -3.52
CA ASP A 186 -12.63 -21.38 -4.50
C ASP A 186 -11.69 -22.56 -4.21
N ALA A 187 -10.43 -22.29 -3.82
CA ALA A 187 -9.51 -23.35 -3.41
C ALA A 187 -10.01 -24.13 -2.18
N PHE A 188 -10.54 -23.43 -1.18
CA PHE A 188 -11.06 -24.04 0.05
C PHE A 188 -12.26 -24.97 -0.23
N TYR A 189 -13.24 -24.51 -1.01
CA TYR A 189 -14.41 -25.33 -1.34
C TYR A 189 -14.07 -26.48 -2.29
N SER A 190 -13.21 -26.24 -3.29
CA SER A 190 -12.77 -27.31 -4.20
C SER A 190 -12.09 -28.44 -3.45
N LEU A 191 -11.20 -28.14 -2.50
CA LEU A 191 -10.54 -29.15 -1.68
C LEU A 191 -11.52 -29.94 -0.80
N ALA A 192 -12.54 -29.26 -0.25
CA ALA A 192 -13.58 -29.91 0.56
C ALA A 192 -14.52 -30.81 -0.27
N GLU A 193 -14.70 -30.54 -1.56
CA GLU A 193 -15.54 -31.32 -2.47
C GLU A 193 -14.78 -32.47 -3.17
N MET A 194 -13.45 -32.46 -3.12
CA MET A 194 -12.61 -33.51 -3.72
C MET A 194 -12.73 -34.84 -2.96
N PRO A 195 -12.88 -35.98 -3.66
CA PRO A 195 -12.83 -37.30 -3.03
C PRO A 195 -11.46 -37.56 -2.39
N GLU A 196 -11.45 -38.24 -1.25
CA GLU A 196 -10.23 -38.82 -0.70
C GLU A 196 -9.71 -39.88 -1.68
N VAL A 197 -8.47 -39.71 -2.14
CA VAL A 197 -7.77 -40.69 -2.96
C VAL A 197 -6.90 -41.47 -1.99
N ASP A 198 -7.22 -42.74 -1.76
CA ASP A 198 -6.35 -43.62 -0.98
C ASP A 198 -5.01 -43.77 -1.72
N ASP A 199 -3.93 -43.29 -1.10
CA ASP A 199 -2.56 -43.43 -1.62
C ASP A 199 -2.05 -44.89 -1.55
N ASP A 200 -2.85 -45.82 -1.00
CA ASP A 200 -2.47 -47.21 -0.68
C ASP A 200 -2.84 -48.27 -1.75
N LEU A 201 -3.29 -47.88 -2.95
CA LEU A 201 -3.65 -48.83 -4.03
C LEU A 201 -2.66 -48.85 -5.20
N GLU A 202 -1.36 -48.76 -4.94
CA GLU A 202 -0.34 -48.92 -5.97
C GLU A 202 0.01 -50.38 -6.31
N ASP A 203 -0.51 -51.41 -5.60
CA ASP A 203 0.04 -52.79 -5.74
C ASP A 203 -0.95 -53.96 -5.95
N GLU A 204 -2.26 -53.79 -6.16
CA GLU A 204 -3.17 -54.95 -6.36
C GLU A 204 -4.21 -54.78 -7.48
N GLU A 205 -3.78 -54.79 -8.75
CA GLU A 205 -4.59 -55.38 -9.84
C GLU A 205 -3.65 -56.09 -10.85
N SER A 206 -2.97 -57.13 -10.37
CA SER A 206 -2.37 -58.15 -11.23
C SER A 206 -2.56 -59.53 -10.62
N GLU A 207 -3.79 -60.04 -10.60
CA GLU A 207 -4.11 -61.47 -10.35
C GLU A 207 -5.55 -61.69 -10.85
N ASP A 208 -5.72 -62.28 -12.04
CA ASP A 208 -5.99 -63.72 -12.25
C ASP A 208 -7.48 -64.01 -12.46
N VAL A 209 -7.92 -64.02 -13.73
CA VAL A 209 -9.07 -64.84 -14.14
C VAL A 209 -8.52 -66.13 -14.72
N GLN A 210 -8.63 -67.18 -13.91
CA GLN A 210 -8.13 -68.54 -14.11
C GLN A 210 -8.70 -69.23 -15.36
N ASP A 211 -7.81 -70.03 -15.96
CA ASP A 211 -8.04 -71.15 -16.89
C ASP A 211 -9.11 -72.14 -16.38
N ASP A 212 -9.90 -72.70 -17.31
CA ASP A 212 -10.28 -74.13 -17.25
C ASP A 212 -10.45 -74.71 -18.67
N ASP A 213 -9.37 -75.38 -19.09
CA ASP A 213 -9.26 -76.62 -19.84
C ASP A 213 -10.26 -77.04 -20.95
N SER A 214 -9.65 -77.27 -22.13
CA SER A 214 -9.54 -78.58 -22.83
C SER A 214 -10.19 -78.80 -24.21
N HIS A 215 -9.34 -79.39 -25.07
CA HIS A 215 -9.52 -80.08 -26.36
C HIS A 215 -9.56 -79.24 -27.66
N GLY A 216 -8.61 -79.37 -28.61
CA GLY A 216 -7.38 -80.17 -28.65
C GLY A 216 -6.64 -80.11 -30.00
N SER A 217 -5.33 -80.45 -29.94
CA SER A 217 -4.52 -81.16 -30.96
C SER A 217 -4.35 -80.50 -32.37
N SER A 218 -3.16 -80.25 -32.94
CA SER A 218 -1.84 -80.87 -32.76
C SER A 218 -0.72 -80.09 -33.50
N GLN A 219 0.43 -79.93 -32.80
CA GLN A 219 1.83 -80.22 -33.17
C GLN A 219 2.39 -79.75 -34.54
N SER A 220 3.53 -79.05 -34.62
CA SER A 220 4.87 -79.49 -34.19
C SER A 220 5.87 -78.31 -34.19
N ARG A 221 6.46 -77.94 -33.05
CA ARG A 221 7.80 -78.32 -32.52
C ARG A 221 9.00 -78.10 -33.48
N LYS A 222 9.87 -77.13 -33.18
CA LYS A 222 11.22 -77.40 -32.62
C LYS A 222 12.00 -76.14 -32.18
N ARG A 223 12.55 -76.25 -30.97
CA ARG A 223 13.50 -75.38 -30.25
C ARG A 223 14.91 -75.35 -30.87
N LYS A 224 15.62 -74.23 -30.69
CA LYS A 224 16.97 -74.06 -30.06
C LYS A 224 17.41 -72.59 -30.21
N SER A 225 17.49 -71.83 -29.13
CA SER A 225 18.67 -71.54 -28.27
C SER A 225 19.69 -70.54 -28.86
N TRP A 226 19.61 -69.31 -28.34
CA TRP A 226 20.66 -68.43 -27.79
C TRP A 226 21.82 -67.92 -28.66
N SER A 227 22.13 -66.64 -28.37
CA SER A 227 23.32 -65.83 -28.70
C SER A 227 23.45 -65.37 -30.15
N ASP A 228 24.02 -64.23 -30.50
CA ASP A 228 24.45 -62.96 -29.87
C ASP A 228 25.15 -62.23 -31.03
N ARG A 229 25.13 -60.89 -31.03
CA ARG A 229 25.96 -59.97 -31.84
C ARG A 229 25.72 -59.79 -33.35
N ASP A 230 25.44 -58.52 -33.62
CA ASP A 230 26.15 -57.56 -34.48
C ASP A 230 26.10 -57.66 -36.01
N GLU A 231 25.79 -56.46 -36.54
CA GLU A 231 26.36 -55.80 -37.71
C GLU A 231 25.74 -56.02 -39.11
N SER A 232 24.99 -54.97 -39.48
CA SER A 232 25.17 -54.11 -40.67
C SER A 232 24.78 -54.57 -42.07
N ASP A 233 24.07 -53.63 -42.69
CA ASP A 233 24.06 -53.19 -44.09
C ASP A 233 23.17 -53.85 -45.16
N ASP A 234 22.40 -52.92 -45.73
CA ASP A 234 22.18 -52.67 -47.14
C ASP A 234 21.08 -53.39 -47.95
N GLU A 235 20.17 -52.50 -48.39
CA GLU A 235 19.68 -52.28 -49.75
C GLU A 235 18.60 -53.17 -50.42
N GLU A 236 17.52 -52.44 -50.76
CA GLU A 236 16.84 -52.34 -52.06
C GLU A 236 16.07 -53.52 -52.70
N ARG A 237 14.75 -53.25 -52.91
CA ARG A 237 13.88 -53.39 -54.12
C ARG A 237 14.02 -54.63 -55.04
N PRO A 238 12.92 -55.14 -55.69
CA PRO A 238 12.06 -54.39 -56.64
C PRO A 238 10.54 -54.75 -56.56
N GLN A 239 9.57 -53.85 -56.86
CA GLN A 239 8.98 -53.45 -58.17
C GLN A 239 8.08 -54.51 -58.90
N GLN A 240 6.77 -54.21 -59.09
CA GLN A 240 6.05 -54.12 -60.41
C GLN A 240 4.53 -54.44 -60.45
N ARG A 241 3.77 -53.40 -60.85
CA ARG A 241 2.81 -53.30 -62.00
C ARG A 241 1.50 -54.13 -62.10
N ARG A 242 0.39 -53.34 -62.22
CA ARG A 242 -0.51 -53.11 -63.40
C ARG A 242 -1.96 -53.67 -63.42
N ARG A 243 -2.88 -52.71 -63.73
CA ARG A 243 -4.05 -52.71 -64.65
C ARG A 243 -5.34 -53.43 -64.22
N SER A 244 -6.58 -53.08 -64.62
CA SER A 244 -7.27 -51.93 -65.26
C SER A 244 -8.75 -52.31 -65.52
N ASN A 245 -9.68 -51.32 -65.49
CA ASN A 245 -10.95 -51.18 -66.26
C ASN A 245 -12.13 -52.15 -65.93
N SER A 246 -13.44 -51.84 -66.06
CA SER A 246 -14.16 -50.85 -66.90
C SER A 246 -15.65 -50.69 -66.51
N ASN A 247 -16.12 -49.43 -66.47
CA ASN A 247 -17.29 -48.82 -67.16
C ASN A 247 -18.67 -49.53 -67.31
N SER A 248 -19.76 -48.88 -66.84
CA SER A 248 -20.98 -48.58 -67.65
C SER A 248 -21.96 -47.55 -67.03
N THR A 249 -22.06 -46.41 -67.72
CA THR A 249 -23.18 -45.48 -68.06
C THR A 249 -24.53 -45.35 -67.30
N ILE A 250 -24.79 -44.09 -66.85
CA ILE A 250 -25.93 -43.16 -67.13
C ILE A 250 -27.39 -43.59 -66.81
N ALA A 251 -28.06 -42.90 -65.86
CA ALA A 251 -29.21 -41.99 -66.11
C ALA A 251 -29.90 -41.46 -64.81
N SER A 252 -29.93 -40.12 -64.69
CA SER A 252 -30.98 -39.22 -64.18
C SER A 252 -31.70 -39.40 -62.81
N HIS A 253 -31.48 -38.37 -61.98
CA HIS A 253 -32.45 -37.54 -61.23
C HIS A 253 -33.11 -38.02 -59.92
N ARG A 254 -32.86 -37.19 -58.88
CA ARG A 254 -33.65 -36.90 -57.66
C ARG A 254 -33.66 -38.04 -56.64
N SER A 255 -33.32 -37.88 -55.36
CA SER A 255 -33.44 -36.72 -54.47
C SER A 255 -32.77 -37.01 -53.12
N ARG A 256 -32.09 -35.98 -52.58
CA ARG A 256 -31.95 -35.59 -51.17
C ARG A 256 -31.31 -36.55 -50.13
N SER A 257 -30.31 -35.97 -49.46
CA SER A 257 -29.75 -36.23 -48.12
C SER A 257 -28.91 -37.48 -47.90
N GLN A 258 -27.61 -37.32 -48.16
CA GLN A 258 -26.52 -38.09 -47.57
C GLN A 258 -26.47 -37.89 -46.05
N SER A 259 -26.29 -39.00 -45.36
CA SER A 259 -25.85 -39.12 -43.97
C SER A 259 -24.51 -38.40 -43.77
N PRO A 260 -24.30 -37.61 -42.70
CA PRO A 260 -22.96 -37.20 -42.32
C PRO A 260 -22.24 -38.36 -41.63
N THR A 261 -21.01 -38.54 -42.07
CA THR A 261 -19.94 -39.40 -41.58
C THR A 261 -19.87 -39.39 -40.05
N LEU A 262 -19.81 -40.58 -39.44
CA LEU A 262 -19.51 -40.76 -38.01
C LEU A 262 -18.14 -40.12 -37.71
N GLN A 263 -18.14 -39.05 -36.92
CA GLN A 263 -16.93 -38.55 -36.28
C GLN A 263 -16.41 -39.59 -35.29
N PRO A 264 -15.08 -39.81 -35.18
CA PRO A 264 -14.54 -40.63 -34.10
C PRO A 264 -14.85 -39.93 -32.77
N LYS A 265 -15.52 -40.64 -31.85
CA LYS A 265 -15.70 -40.15 -30.48
C LYS A 265 -14.31 -40.00 -29.83
N PRO A 266 -14.04 -38.92 -29.08
CA PRO A 266 -12.81 -38.79 -28.30
C PRO A 266 -12.71 -40.00 -27.35
N LYS A 267 -11.51 -40.60 -27.26
CA LYS A 267 -11.23 -41.65 -26.26
C LYS A 267 -11.44 -41.03 -24.88
N GLU A 268 -12.29 -41.64 -24.06
CA GLU A 268 -12.44 -41.24 -22.67
C GLU A 268 -11.08 -41.39 -21.94
N PRO A 269 -10.66 -40.41 -21.13
CA PRO A 269 -9.37 -40.45 -20.44
C PRO A 269 -9.27 -41.68 -19.54
N SER A 270 -8.08 -42.27 -19.45
CA SER A 270 -7.84 -43.43 -18.60
C SER A 270 -8.08 -43.07 -17.12
N ALA A 271 -8.55 -44.01 -16.31
CA ALA A 271 -8.75 -43.80 -14.88
C ALA A 271 -7.47 -43.31 -14.17
N LYS A 272 -6.30 -43.71 -14.68
CA LYS A 272 -4.98 -43.23 -14.20
C LYS A 272 -4.75 -41.75 -14.51
N ASP A 273 -5.17 -41.27 -15.67
CA ASP A 273 -5.01 -39.87 -16.08
C ASP A 273 -5.95 -38.96 -15.28
N LEU A 274 -7.18 -39.44 -15.00
CA LEU A 274 -8.12 -38.74 -14.13
C LEU A 274 -7.60 -38.62 -12.69
N ARG A 275 -6.96 -39.67 -12.13
CA ARG A 275 -6.33 -39.62 -10.81
C ARG A 275 -5.17 -38.63 -10.75
N LYS A 276 -4.27 -38.67 -11.73
CA LYS A 276 -3.17 -37.69 -11.84
C LYS A 276 -3.68 -36.26 -11.95
N LYS A 277 -4.74 -36.04 -12.74
CA LYS A 277 -5.36 -34.72 -12.89
C LYS A 277 -6.00 -34.23 -11.58
N LEU A 278 -6.65 -35.11 -10.82
CA LEU A 278 -7.18 -34.79 -9.49
C LEU A 278 -6.06 -34.45 -8.49
N GLN A 279 -4.97 -35.22 -8.46
CA GLN A 279 -3.81 -34.94 -7.60
C GLN A 279 -3.16 -33.59 -7.95
N SER A 280 -2.94 -33.31 -9.24
CA SER A 280 -2.41 -32.01 -9.69
C SER A 280 -3.31 -30.85 -9.25
N LEU A 281 -4.63 -30.99 -9.43
CA LEU A 281 -5.59 -29.97 -9.03
C LEU A 281 -5.61 -29.75 -7.51
N ARG A 282 -5.50 -30.84 -6.73
CA ARG A 282 -5.37 -30.78 -5.26
C ARG A 282 -4.12 -30.00 -4.85
N ILE A 283 -2.96 -30.32 -5.41
CA ILE A 283 -1.69 -29.63 -5.14
C ILE A 283 -1.80 -28.13 -5.48
N SER A 284 -2.44 -27.77 -6.60
CA SER A 284 -2.63 -26.36 -6.97
C SER A 284 -3.49 -25.61 -5.95
N HIS A 285 -4.59 -26.19 -5.48
CA HIS A 285 -5.42 -25.56 -4.45
C HIS A 285 -4.73 -25.50 -3.09
N GLU A 286 -4.02 -26.56 -2.68
CA GLU A 286 -3.22 -26.56 -1.44
C GLU A 286 -2.15 -25.46 -1.46
N LYS A 287 -1.50 -25.26 -2.61
CA LYS A 287 -0.52 -24.19 -2.81
C LYS A 287 -1.14 -22.80 -2.63
N VAL A 288 -2.33 -22.55 -3.18
CA VAL A 288 -3.04 -21.27 -2.98
C VAL A 288 -3.27 -20.98 -1.50
N LEU A 289 -3.70 -21.99 -0.73
CA LEU A 289 -3.93 -21.83 0.70
C LEU A 289 -2.61 -21.65 1.48
N GLN A 290 -1.56 -22.39 1.11
CA GLN A 290 -0.24 -22.26 1.72
C GLN A 290 0.34 -20.86 1.50
N ASP A 291 0.26 -20.35 0.27
CA ASP A 291 0.74 -19.02 -0.09
C ASP A 291 0.01 -17.95 0.72
N TYR A 292 -1.31 -18.08 0.90
CA TYR A 292 -2.13 -17.17 1.69
C TYR A 292 -1.66 -17.06 3.15
N TYR A 293 -1.44 -18.19 3.81
CA TYR A 293 -0.94 -18.18 5.20
C TYR A 293 0.53 -17.73 5.30
N SER A 294 1.28 -17.76 4.20
CA SER A 294 2.68 -17.30 4.15
C SER A 294 2.84 -15.76 3.99
N LEU A 295 1.75 -15.01 3.77
CA LEU A 295 1.77 -13.56 3.47
C LEU A 295 2.34 -12.71 4.63
N GLY A 296 2.29 -13.20 5.85
CA GLY A 296 2.63 -12.46 7.06
C GLY A 296 1.47 -11.62 7.60
N THR A 297 1.60 -11.17 8.84
CA THR A 297 0.53 -10.48 9.56
C THR A 297 0.39 -9.02 9.12
N SER A 298 -0.84 -8.56 8.97
CA SER A 298 -1.19 -7.17 8.72
C SER A 298 -2.48 -6.78 9.44
N TYR A 299 -2.88 -5.52 9.33
CA TYR A 299 -4.11 -4.99 9.91
C TYR A 299 -4.99 -4.33 8.84
N SER A 300 -6.30 -4.45 9.01
CA SER A 300 -7.32 -3.92 8.10
C SER A 300 -8.08 -2.73 8.73
N GLU A 301 -9.39 -2.57 8.45
CA GLU A 301 -10.19 -1.51 9.08
C GLU A 301 -10.27 -1.71 10.61
N PRO A 302 -10.09 -0.66 11.42
CA PRO A 302 -10.22 -0.75 12.87
C PRO A 302 -11.62 -1.18 13.29
N ILE A 303 -11.72 -2.04 14.32
CA ILE A 303 -12.99 -2.65 14.72
C ILE A 303 -13.96 -1.64 15.35
N SER A 304 -13.46 -0.56 15.92
CA SER A 304 -14.31 0.54 16.39
C SER A 304 -14.99 1.31 15.26
N SER A 305 -14.36 1.39 14.07
CA SER A 305 -14.97 1.96 12.85
C SER A 305 -16.10 1.06 12.33
N LEU A 306 -15.89 -0.26 12.37
CA LEU A 306 -16.91 -1.22 11.99
C LEU A 306 -18.11 -1.19 12.96
N ALA A 307 -17.85 -1.12 14.27
CA ALA A 307 -18.89 -0.96 15.28
C ALA A 307 -19.66 0.36 15.16
N TYR A 308 -18.99 1.45 14.76
CA TYR A 308 -19.65 2.73 14.47
C TYR A 308 -20.50 2.66 13.20
N SER A 309 -20.02 1.96 12.16
CA SER A 309 -20.79 1.73 10.93
C SER A 309 -22.09 0.98 11.23
N LEU A 310 -22.05 -0.03 12.11
CA LEU A 310 -23.24 -0.69 12.64
C LEU A 310 -24.17 0.32 13.34
N ALA A 311 -23.65 1.15 14.24
CA ALA A 311 -24.46 2.16 14.94
C ALA A 311 -25.11 3.15 13.98
N SER A 312 -24.39 3.57 12.93
CA SER A 312 -24.87 4.47 11.89
C SER A 312 -25.96 3.83 11.01
N GLU A 313 -25.82 2.55 10.65
CA GLU A 313 -26.85 1.84 9.89
C GLU A 313 -28.14 1.64 10.70
N LEU A 314 -28.01 1.50 12.02
CA LEU A 314 -29.15 1.46 12.94
C LEU A 314 -29.78 2.84 13.19
N GLY A 315 -29.19 3.93 12.69
CA GLY A 315 -29.64 5.31 12.91
C GLY A 315 -29.49 5.79 14.35
N ARG A 316 -28.44 5.32 15.05
CA ARG A 316 -28.20 5.55 16.48
C ARG A 316 -26.84 6.19 16.74
N GLU A 317 -26.24 6.74 15.70
CA GLU A 317 -24.95 7.40 15.79
C GLU A 317 -25.05 8.75 16.48
N ASP A 318 -24.00 9.09 17.24
CA ASP A 318 -23.85 10.36 17.94
C ASP A 318 -22.36 10.70 18.09
N ASN A 319 -22.07 11.87 18.65
CA ASN A 319 -20.70 12.31 18.90
C ASN A 319 -19.94 11.41 19.89
N ASP A 320 -20.63 10.70 20.78
CA ASP A 320 -19.97 9.82 21.75
C ASP A 320 -19.44 8.56 21.05
N LEU A 321 -20.27 7.93 20.23
CA LEU A 321 -19.90 6.76 19.42
C LEU A 321 -18.88 7.13 18.34
N LEU A 322 -19.07 8.27 17.68
CA LEU A 322 -18.11 8.77 16.69
C LEU A 322 -16.73 9.03 17.32
N TRP A 323 -16.70 9.61 18.53
CA TRP A 323 -15.44 9.84 19.24
C TRP A 323 -14.72 8.53 19.57
N LEU A 324 -15.45 7.50 20.00
CA LEU A 324 -14.85 6.19 20.29
C LEU A 324 -14.23 5.58 19.03
N ALA A 325 -14.91 5.67 17.89
CA ALA A 325 -14.36 5.24 16.60
C ALA A 325 -13.09 6.01 16.22
N ILE A 326 -13.11 7.34 16.34
CA ILE A 326 -11.93 8.19 16.08
C ILE A 326 -10.74 7.77 16.96
N VAL A 327 -10.96 7.58 18.27
CA VAL A 327 -9.91 7.19 19.22
C VAL A 327 -9.36 5.80 18.92
N GLY A 328 -10.22 4.85 18.54
CA GLY A 328 -9.82 3.49 18.18
C GLY A 328 -8.98 3.47 16.90
N VAL A 329 -9.44 4.15 15.84
CA VAL A 329 -8.68 4.31 14.58
C VAL A 329 -7.32 4.98 14.83
N THR A 330 -7.28 6.08 15.59
CA THR A 330 -6.02 6.73 15.97
C THR A 330 -5.11 5.81 16.79
N SER A 331 -5.65 4.95 17.65
CA SER A 331 -4.81 4.05 18.45
C SER A 331 -4.04 3.01 17.63
N LEU A 332 -4.60 2.50 16.53
CA LEU A 332 -3.91 1.59 15.61
C LEU A 332 -2.78 2.31 14.87
N GLU A 333 -2.99 3.58 14.52
CA GLU A 333 -1.96 4.44 13.93
C GLU A 333 -0.74 4.59 14.86
N LEU A 334 -0.99 4.90 16.14
CA LEU A 334 0.07 5.07 17.14
C LEU A 334 0.81 3.76 17.45
N SER A 335 0.15 2.62 17.24
CA SER A 335 0.70 1.28 17.50
C SER A 335 1.44 0.69 16.30
N GLY A 336 1.55 1.44 15.19
CA GLY A 336 2.25 0.98 13.98
C GLY A 336 1.51 -0.14 13.23
N HIS A 337 0.21 -0.27 13.49
CA HIS A 337 -0.65 -1.26 12.83
C HIS A 337 -1.20 -0.75 11.49
N THR A 338 -1.22 0.56 11.26
CA THR A 338 -1.60 1.14 9.96
C THR A 338 -0.39 1.58 9.14
N SER A 339 -0.62 1.83 7.85
CA SER A 339 0.45 2.30 6.96
C SER A 339 0.82 3.79 7.16
N THR A 340 0.09 4.50 8.01
CA THR A 340 0.26 5.94 8.30
C THR A 340 0.73 6.15 9.74
N GLY A 341 1.83 5.53 10.18
CA GLY A 341 2.30 5.69 11.57
C GLY A 341 2.82 7.11 11.93
N LEU A 342 2.98 7.38 13.23
CA LEU A 342 3.46 8.66 13.80
C LEU A 342 4.76 9.23 13.20
N GLY A 343 5.66 8.38 12.68
CA GLY A 343 6.93 8.78 12.05
C GLY A 343 6.90 8.79 10.52
N THR A 344 5.94 8.05 9.93
CA THR A 344 5.89 7.84 8.48
C THR A 344 5.35 9.09 7.80
N PRO A 345 5.89 9.43 6.63
CA PRO A 345 5.35 10.52 5.87
C PRO A 345 3.93 10.22 5.36
N HIS A 346 3.05 11.22 5.33
CA HIS A 346 1.78 11.09 4.62
C HIS A 346 2.10 11.05 3.12
N ALA A 347 1.66 10.01 2.41
CA ALA A 347 1.77 10.00 0.96
C ALA A 347 1.06 11.26 0.42
N LYS A 348 1.79 12.14 -0.28
CA LYS A 348 1.19 13.33 -0.89
C LYS A 348 0.05 12.85 -1.81
N PRO A 349 -1.19 13.36 -1.68
CA PRO A 349 -2.23 13.06 -2.66
C PRO A 349 -1.73 13.57 -4.02
N ASP A 350 -1.46 12.65 -4.92
CA ASP A 350 -1.06 13.00 -6.28
C ASP A 350 -2.32 13.44 -7.02
N ILE A 351 -2.60 14.75 -6.96
CA ILE A 351 -3.75 15.44 -7.60
C ILE A 351 -3.69 15.30 -9.15
N SER A 352 -2.65 14.66 -9.69
CA SER A 352 -2.43 14.52 -11.12
C SER A 352 -3.28 13.46 -11.84
N ARG A 353 -4.14 12.75 -11.12
CA ARG A 353 -5.08 11.78 -11.67
C ARG A 353 -6.48 12.36 -11.58
N GLY A 354 -7.11 12.55 -12.74
CA GLY A 354 -8.50 13.01 -12.84
C GLY A 354 -9.46 12.23 -11.93
N LEU A 355 -10.63 12.83 -11.73
CA LEU A 355 -11.70 12.46 -10.79
C LEU A 355 -12.27 11.02 -10.88
N THR A 356 -11.64 10.10 -11.61
CA THR A 356 -12.08 8.71 -11.77
C THR A 356 -11.25 7.68 -11.02
N HIS A 357 -10.23 8.05 -10.22
CA HIS A 357 -9.70 7.13 -9.19
C HIS A 357 -9.14 7.86 -7.95
N SER A 358 -10.03 8.40 -7.11
CA SER A 358 -9.77 8.70 -5.70
C SER A 358 -9.69 7.42 -4.84
N TRP A 359 -9.01 6.37 -5.34
CA TRP A 359 -8.84 5.06 -4.69
C TRP A 359 -7.37 4.76 -4.35
N ARG A 360 -6.47 5.77 -4.47
CA ARG A 360 -5.05 5.70 -4.09
C ARG A 360 -4.77 6.05 -2.63
N MET A 361 -5.81 6.12 -1.78
CA MET A 361 -5.64 6.23 -0.34
C MET A 361 -5.33 4.84 0.23
N ASN A 362 -4.35 4.73 1.12
CA ASN A 362 -4.29 3.55 1.97
C ASN A 362 -5.59 3.43 2.78
N ARG A 363 -5.93 2.20 3.21
CA ARG A 363 -7.19 1.90 3.91
C ARG A 363 -7.42 2.85 5.10
N SER A 364 -6.36 3.15 5.85
CA SER A 364 -6.37 4.12 6.96
C SER A 364 -6.75 5.54 6.56
N SER A 365 -6.18 6.08 5.47
CA SER A 365 -6.54 7.40 4.95
C SER A 365 -8.01 7.46 4.53
N ARG A 366 -8.54 6.39 3.91
CA ARG A 366 -9.96 6.28 3.54
C ARG A 366 -10.85 6.30 4.79
N THR A 367 -10.53 5.54 5.82
CA THR A 367 -11.25 5.56 7.10
C THR A 367 -11.24 6.95 7.72
N TYR A 368 -10.09 7.64 7.73
CA TYR A 368 -10.01 9.01 8.23
C TYR A 368 -10.84 10.02 7.43
N ALA A 369 -10.91 9.87 6.10
CA ALA A 369 -11.78 10.72 5.27
C ALA A 369 -13.25 10.55 5.67
N LEU A 370 -13.71 9.31 5.84
CA LEU A 370 -15.07 9.01 6.30
C LEU A 370 -15.36 9.62 7.68
N LEU A 371 -14.44 9.48 8.63
CA LEU A 371 -14.60 10.07 9.97
C LEU A 371 -14.63 11.61 9.94
N ARG A 372 -13.90 12.26 9.03
CA ARG A 372 -13.98 13.72 8.84
C ARG A 372 -15.35 14.13 8.29
N ASP A 373 -15.89 13.38 7.34
CA ASP A 373 -17.23 13.63 6.79
C ASP A 373 -18.31 13.45 7.87
N GLU A 374 -18.23 12.38 8.67
CA GLU A 374 -19.13 12.14 9.80
C GLU A 374 -19.03 13.23 10.87
N THR A 375 -17.81 13.70 11.17
CA THR A 375 -17.60 14.81 12.09
C THR A 375 -18.32 16.06 11.62
N ARG A 376 -18.22 16.40 10.33
CA ARG A 376 -18.92 17.57 9.75
C ARG A 376 -20.43 17.40 9.74
N ARG A 377 -20.92 16.19 9.46
CA ARG A 377 -22.34 15.86 9.46
C ARG A 377 -22.96 16.07 10.85
N LEU A 378 -22.30 15.57 11.90
CA LEU A 378 -22.77 15.70 13.28
C LEU A 378 -22.44 17.05 13.94
N ASN A 379 -21.42 17.77 13.44
CA ASN A 379 -20.95 19.04 13.99
C ASN A 379 -20.83 20.09 12.88
N PRO A 380 -21.95 20.57 12.32
CA PRO A 380 -21.90 21.57 11.25
C PRO A 380 -21.25 22.87 11.74
N PRO A 381 -20.40 23.52 10.93
CA PRO A 381 -19.76 24.76 11.33
C PRO A 381 -20.80 25.86 11.58
N THR A 382 -20.73 26.51 12.74
CA THR A 382 -21.54 27.70 13.04
C THR A 382 -21.21 28.83 12.05
N ASN A 383 -22.19 29.66 11.65
CA ASN A 383 -22.11 30.73 10.64
C ASN A 383 -21.01 31.82 10.80
N GLY A 384 -20.03 31.65 11.68
CA GLY A 384 -18.81 32.47 11.72
C GLY A 384 -17.67 31.77 10.99
N ARG A 385 -16.96 32.49 10.11
CA ARG A 385 -15.65 32.05 9.59
C ARG A 385 -14.78 31.66 10.78
N GLN A 386 -14.56 30.38 11.03
CA GLN A 386 -13.62 29.94 12.04
C GLN A 386 -12.24 30.47 11.65
N SER A 387 -11.69 31.35 12.47
CA SER A 387 -10.32 31.79 12.26
C SER A 387 -9.39 30.61 12.53
N LEU A 388 -8.78 30.10 11.48
CA LEU A 388 -7.75 29.04 11.50
C LEU A 388 -6.51 29.44 12.32
N SER A 389 -6.44 30.69 12.81
CA SER A 389 -5.37 31.21 13.67
C SER A 389 -5.46 30.75 15.13
N SER A 390 -6.63 30.26 15.59
CA SER A 390 -6.79 29.86 16.99
C SER A 390 -6.48 28.37 17.19
N SER A 391 -5.40 28.08 17.93
CA SER A 391 -5.02 26.72 18.39
C SER A 391 -6.07 26.03 19.30
N ARG A 392 -7.09 26.80 19.71
CA ARG A 392 -8.20 26.36 20.54
C ARG A 392 -9.49 26.93 19.97
N PRO A 393 -10.35 26.11 19.36
CA PRO A 393 -11.68 26.57 18.99
C PRO A 393 -12.48 26.95 20.24
N PRO A 394 -13.29 28.02 20.17
CA PRO A 394 -14.01 28.54 21.32
C PRO A 394 -15.05 27.54 21.81
N VAL A 395 -15.04 27.29 23.13
CA VAL A 395 -16.08 26.48 23.79
C VAL A 395 -17.31 27.35 23.96
N THR A 396 -18.45 26.89 23.43
CA THR A 396 -19.67 27.70 23.36
C THR A 396 -20.57 27.54 24.59
N SER A 397 -20.54 26.36 25.24
CA SER A 397 -21.40 26.01 26.37
C SER A 397 -20.71 25.06 27.35
N ALA A 398 -21.19 25.01 28.60
CA ALA A 398 -20.77 24.00 29.59
C ALA A 398 -21.17 22.57 29.19
N THR A 399 -22.16 22.42 28.31
CA THR A 399 -22.66 21.15 27.77
C THR A 399 -22.11 20.84 26.37
N ASP A 400 -21.14 21.62 25.90
CA ASP A 400 -20.55 21.45 24.57
C ASP A 400 -19.78 20.12 24.49
N SER A 401 -20.28 19.19 23.69
CA SER A 401 -19.68 17.87 23.43
C SER A 401 -19.26 17.71 21.97
N SER A 402 -19.03 18.83 21.27
CA SER A 402 -18.71 18.82 19.85
C SER A 402 -17.32 18.24 19.56
N ILE A 403 -17.22 17.66 18.36
CA ILE A 403 -15.95 17.22 17.75
C ILE A 403 -15.61 18.19 16.63
N GLN A 404 -14.36 18.66 16.62
CA GLN A 404 -13.89 19.65 15.66
C GLN A 404 -12.61 19.16 14.99
N LEU A 405 -12.48 19.50 13.70
CA LEU A 405 -11.27 19.25 12.93
C LEU A 405 -10.27 20.38 13.21
N VAL A 406 -9.07 20.03 13.65
CA VAL A 406 -8.02 20.98 14.01
C VAL A 406 -6.73 20.61 13.29
N PRO A 407 -6.04 21.57 12.67
CA PRO A 407 -4.84 21.27 11.92
C PRO A 407 -3.62 21.31 12.85
N ASP A 408 -3.68 20.48 13.89
CA ASP A 408 -2.66 20.36 14.93
C ASP A 408 -1.36 19.79 14.33
N PRO A 409 -0.18 20.28 14.75
CA PRO A 409 1.09 19.64 14.41
C PRO A 409 1.15 18.21 14.96
N ARG A 410 1.99 17.35 14.38
CA ARG A 410 2.25 15.97 14.82
C ARG A 410 3.04 15.88 16.14
N PHE A 411 2.58 16.63 17.15
CA PHE A 411 3.13 16.72 18.48
C PHE A 411 2.31 15.87 19.45
N MET A 412 2.98 15.06 20.27
CA MET A 412 2.31 14.27 21.32
C MET A 412 2.10 15.11 22.58
N LEU A 413 0.91 15.05 23.17
CA LEU A 413 0.57 15.71 24.44
C LEU A 413 0.79 17.23 24.42
N LEU A 414 0.63 17.89 23.27
CA LEU A 414 0.92 19.32 23.12
C LEU A 414 0.25 20.19 24.19
N ARG A 415 -1.03 19.93 24.48
CA ARG A 415 -1.83 20.69 25.47
C ARG A 415 -1.54 20.29 26.92
N HIS A 416 -0.83 19.18 27.13
CA HIS A 416 -0.54 18.61 28.44
C HIS A 416 0.93 18.72 28.84
N TRP A 417 1.77 19.24 27.95
CA TRP A 417 3.19 19.48 28.17
C TRP A 417 3.59 20.92 27.89
N SER A 418 4.85 21.22 28.12
CA SER A 418 5.47 22.40 27.52
C SER A 418 5.69 22.12 26.02
N LEU A 419 5.75 23.18 25.20
CA LEU A 419 6.06 23.04 23.78
C LEU A 419 7.38 22.28 23.58
N TYR A 420 8.37 22.56 24.43
CA TYR A 420 9.68 21.90 24.42
C TYR A 420 9.58 20.38 24.66
N GLU A 421 8.90 19.96 25.72
CA GLU A 421 8.75 18.53 26.06
C GLU A 421 7.98 17.78 24.99
N SER A 422 6.92 18.38 24.46
CA SER A 422 6.12 17.80 23.38
C SER A 422 6.95 17.59 22.10
N MET A 423 7.75 18.59 21.69
CA MET A 423 8.65 18.46 20.53
C MET A 423 9.74 17.39 20.74
N LEU A 424 10.29 17.30 21.95
CA LEU A 424 11.38 16.36 22.28
C LEU A 424 10.93 14.89 22.19
N HIS A 425 9.72 14.60 22.65
CA HIS A 425 9.24 13.23 22.77
C HIS A 425 8.46 12.74 21.53
N SER A 426 8.09 13.63 20.61
CA SER A 426 7.36 13.28 19.38
C SER A 426 8.24 12.51 18.39
N PRO A 427 7.88 11.28 17.97
CA PRO A 427 8.77 10.40 17.19
C PRO A 427 9.21 11.03 15.87
N TYR A 428 8.29 11.69 15.15
CA TYR A 428 8.54 12.35 13.87
C TYR A 428 9.67 13.40 13.95
N LEU A 429 9.66 14.24 14.99
CA LEU A 429 10.73 15.23 15.20
C LEU A 429 11.97 14.57 15.75
N ALA A 430 11.81 13.63 16.66
CA ALA A 430 12.92 13.00 17.32
C ALA A 430 13.86 12.34 16.30
N SER A 431 13.30 11.61 15.33
CA SER A 431 14.04 10.95 14.24
C SER A 431 14.74 11.94 13.29
N ARG A 432 14.04 12.96 12.82
CA ARG A 432 14.57 13.91 11.81
C ARG A 432 15.55 14.95 12.36
N LEU A 433 15.33 15.38 13.61
CA LEU A 433 16.24 16.31 14.27
C LEU A 433 17.36 15.60 15.05
N HIS A 434 17.30 14.27 15.18
CA HIS A 434 18.26 13.45 15.93
C HIS A 434 18.37 13.88 17.40
N VAL A 435 17.24 14.13 18.07
CA VAL A 435 17.18 14.79 19.41
C VAL A 435 17.72 13.94 20.56
N TRP A 436 18.01 12.65 20.33
CA TRP A 436 18.72 11.80 21.30
C TRP A 436 20.19 12.23 21.51
N ASN A 437 20.73 13.05 20.60
CA ASN A 437 22.08 13.62 20.67
C ASN A 437 22.05 15.10 21.06
N GLU A 438 23.13 15.57 21.72
CA GLU A 438 23.28 16.99 22.05
C GLU A 438 23.26 17.90 20.80
N SER A 439 23.79 17.42 19.67
CA SER A 439 23.75 18.14 18.39
C SER A 439 22.33 18.34 17.89
N GLY A 440 21.47 17.31 18.01
CA GLY A 440 20.07 17.38 17.64
C GLY A 440 19.27 18.28 18.56
N VAL A 441 19.52 18.23 19.87
CA VAL A 441 18.94 19.18 20.84
C VAL A 441 19.33 20.62 20.50
N LYS A 442 20.59 20.88 20.14
CA LYS A 442 21.04 22.20 19.65
C LYS A 442 20.31 22.60 18.36
N ARG A 443 20.04 21.66 17.45
CA ARG A 443 19.27 21.91 16.22
C ARG A 443 17.82 22.29 16.53
N LEU A 444 17.18 21.61 17.49
CA LEU A 444 15.87 21.96 18.04
C LEU A 444 15.87 23.37 18.64
N HIS A 445 16.88 23.72 19.45
CA HIS A 445 17.00 25.07 20.02
C HIS A 445 17.18 26.14 18.93
N LYS A 446 17.96 25.85 17.87
CA LYS A 446 18.09 26.75 16.71
C LYS A 446 16.76 26.93 15.98
N LEU A 447 15.96 25.88 15.83
CA LEU A 447 14.62 25.97 15.23
C LEU A 447 13.71 26.88 16.07
N LEU A 448 13.65 26.67 17.38
CA LEU A 448 12.89 27.52 18.31
C LEU A 448 13.33 28.99 18.25
N ALA A 449 14.64 29.23 18.19
CA ALA A 449 15.21 30.58 18.05
C ALA A 449 14.82 31.24 16.71
N LYS A 450 14.87 30.51 15.59
CA LYS A 450 14.43 31.02 14.28
C LYS A 450 12.94 31.36 14.25
N MET A 451 12.10 30.60 14.97
CA MET A 451 10.68 30.91 15.14
C MET A 451 10.43 32.12 16.05
N GLY A 452 11.47 32.69 16.67
CA GLY A 452 11.34 33.83 17.58
C GLY A 452 10.68 33.47 18.91
N ILE A 453 10.79 32.21 19.34
CA ILE A 453 10.24 31.76 20.62
C ILE A 453 11.38 31.55 21.62
N SER A 454 11.33 32.27 22.74
CA SER A 454 12.37 32.14 23.78
C SER A 454 12.34 30.76 24.43
N LEU A 455 13.52 30.24 24.80
CA LEU A 455 13.62 28.93 25.47
C LEU A 455 12.84 28.89 26.79
N GLN A 456 12.78 30.02 27.51
CA GLN A 456 12.00 30.11 28.75
C GLN A 456 10.51 29.93 28.48
N GLN A 457 9.96 30.57 27.43
CA GLN A 457 8.56 30.39 27.04
C GLN A 457 8.27 28.97 26.56
N CYS A 458 9.15 28.36 25.75
CA CYS A 458 8.95 26.98 25.29
C CYS A 458 8.91 25.95 26.42
N LYS A 459 9.55 26.24 27.56
CA LYS A 459 9.57 25.38 28.74
C LYS A 459 8.40 25.63 29.70
N GLN A 460 7.64 26.70 29.52
CA GLN A 460 6.37 26.88 30.24
C GLN A 460 5.35 25.87 29.73
N GLY A 461 4.44 25.42 30.60
CA GLY A 461 3.33 24.57 30.17
C GLY A 461 2.55 25.26 29.04
N TYR A 462 2.27 24.54 27.96
CA TYR A 462 1.70 25.10 26.73
C TYR A 462 0.45 25.96 27.02
N MET A 463 -0.42 25.49 27.91
CA MET A 463 -1.64 26.22 28.30
C MET A 463 -1.37 27.59 28.93
N HIS A 464 -0.24 27.76 29.61
CA HIS A 464 0.20 29.00 30.27
C HIS A 464 1.13 29.84 29.39
N MET A 465 1.48 29.36 28.19
CA MET A 465 2.29 30.09 27.23
C MET A 465 1.53 31.30 26.66
N ASN A 466 2.26 32.36 26.31
CA ASN A 466 1.70 33.58 25.71
C ASN A 466 0.75 33.24 24.55
N VAL A 467 -0.47 33.78 24.61
CA VAL A 467 -1.56 33.52 23.67
C VAL A 467 -1.17 33.89 22.24
N ALA A 468 -0.46 35.00 22.03
CA ALA A 468 -0.01 35.42 20.70
C ALA A 468 0.93 34.38 20.07
N VAL A 469 1.88 33.85 20.86
CA VAL A 469 2.82 32.83 20.36
C VAL A 469 2.09 31.53 20.03
N ARG A 470 1.06 31.15 20.81
CA ARG A 470 0.24 29.98 20.51
C ARG A 470 -0.64 30.14 19.28
N ALA A 471 -1.15 31.34 19.02
CA ALA A 471 -1.92 31.64 17.81
C ALA A 471 -1.02 31.55 16.56
N ASP A 472 0.17 32.14 16.62
CA ASP A 472 1.10 32.17 15.49
C ASP A 472 1.90 30.87 15.30
N LEU A 473 1.81 29.90 16.22
CA LEU A 473 2.70 28.73 16.23
C LEU A 473 2.63 27.94 14.93
N ARG A 474 1.42 27.76 14.37
CA ARG A 474 1.19 27.06 13.11
C ARG A 474 1.92 27.72 11.95
N GLU A 475 1.72 29.04 11.78
CA GLU A 475 2.34 29.82 10.72
C GLU A 475 3.86 29.81 10.83
N ARG A 476 4.38 29.97 12.06
CA ARG A 476 5.82 29.88 12.34
C ARG A 476 6.38 28.51 11.98
N LEU A 477 5.70 27.42 12.32
CA LEU A 477 6.13 26.08 11.96
C LEU A 477 6.13 25.89 10.44
N LEU A 478 5.05 26.25 9.73
CA LEU A 478 4.98 26.13 8.27
C LEU A 478 6.11 26.90 7.57
N LYS A 479 6.46 28.10 8.08
CA LYS A 479 7.53 28.93 7.53
C LYS A 479 8.93 28.31 7.66
N TYR A 480 9.22 27.65 8.78
CA TYR A 480 10.59 27.18 9.08
C TYR A 480 10.77 25.67 8.99
N ALA A 481 9.72 24.87 9.02
CA ALA A 481 9.78 23.41 9.06
C ALA A 481 10.53 22.80 7.87
N ASN A 482 10.30 23.32 6.65
CA ASN A 482 10.99 22.86 5.44
C ASN A 482 12.52 22.97 5.56
N MET A 483 13.04 24.06 6.13
CA MET A 483 14.49 24.26 6.33
C MET A 483 15.15 23.21 7.23
N TYR A 484 14.35 22.44 7.98
CA TYR A 484 14.81 21.40 8.89
C TYR A 484 14.41 19.99 8.44
N GLY A 485 13.86 19.83 7.23
CA GLY A 485 13.35 18.55 6.73
C GLY A 485 12.08 18.08 7.43
N LEU A 486 11.29 19.02 7.97
CA LEU A 486 10.06 18.76 8.73
C LEU A 486 8.80 19.11 7.92
N GLU A 487 8.83 18.93 6.59
CA GLU A 487 7.78 19.37 5.66
C GLU A 487 6.37 18.92 6.03
N GLU A 488 6.22 17.77 6.68
CA GLU A 488 4.93 17.16 7.00
C GLU A 488 4.59 17.23 8.49
N LEU A 489 5.28 18.07 9.25
CA LEU A 489 5.01 18.25 10.66
C LEU A 489 3.64 18.88 10.89
N VAL A 490 3.25 19.83 10.03
CA VAL A 490 2.01 20.58 10.14
C VAL A 490 1.13 20.24 8.95
N PRO A 491 -0.12 19.77 9.18
CA PRO A 491 -1.07 19.55 8.10
C PRO A 491 -1.33 20.85 7.33
N VAL A 492 -1.18 20.79 6.00
CA VAL A 492 -1.48 21.90 5.08
C VAL A 492 -2.98 21.92 4.74
N GLY A 493 -3.46 23.05 4.22
CA GLY A 493 -4.86 23.24 3.82
C GLY A 493 -5.60 24.32 4.60
N GLU A 494 -6.45 25.07 3.90
CA GLU A 494 -7.29 26.15 4.43
C GLU A 494 -8.76 25.99 4.04
N GLY A 495 -9.09 24.92 3.32
CA GLY A 495 -10.37 24.77 2.64
C GLY A 495 -11.42 23.99 3.43
N SER A 496 -12.66 24.02 2.93
CA SER A 496 -13.83 23.40 3.55
C SER A 496 -14.12 22.00 2.99
N ALA A 497 -13.41 21.54 1.95
CA ALA A 497 -13.60 20.21 1.37
C ALA A 497 -12.79 19.13 2.10
N THR A 498 -13.21 17.87 2.04
CA THR A 498 -12.64 16.77 2.86
C THR A 498 -11.20 16.44 2.46
N TYR A 499 -10.88 16.54 1.17
CA TYR A 499 -9.54 16.32 0.64
C TYR A 499 -8.56 17.48 0.95
N GLU A 500 -9.07 18.69 1.24
CA GLU A 500 -8.24 19.86 1.57
C GLU A 500 -7.77 19.86 3.04
N GLN A 501 -8.36 19.00 3.87
CA GLN A 501 -8.06 18.88 5.30
C GLN A 501 -7.39 17.53 5.64
N GLU A 502 -6.70 16.93 4.65
CA GLU A 502 -5.91 15.73 4.89
C GLU A 502 -4.83 16.00 5.95
N GLY A 503 -4.64 15.04 6.87
CA GLY A 503 -3.74 15.17 8.02
C GLY A 503 -4.29 15.98 9.19
N TRP A 504 -5.45 16.63 9.09
CA TRP A 504 -6.06 17.31 10.24
C TRP A 504 -6.49 16.30 11.29
N GLY A 505 -6.27 16.65 12.56
CA GLY A 505 -6.65 15.85 13.72
C GLY A 505 -8.04 16.19 14.24
N PHE A 506 -8.51 15.37 15.18
CA PHE A 506 -9.82 15.53 15.83
C PHE A 506 -9.63 16.03 17.26
N LEU A 507 -10.37 17.07 17.62
CA LEU A 507 -10.42 17.62 18.97
C LEU A 507 -11.84 17.47 19.51
N ARG A 508 -11.98 16.85 20.68
CA ARG A 508 -13.27 16.79 21.39
C ARG A 508 -13.28 17.75 22.56
N THR A 509 -14.43 18.38 22.74
CA THR A 509 -14.73 19.28 23.85
C THR A 509 -15.62 18.57 24.89
N TRP A 510 -15.36 18.81 26.19
CA TRP A 510 -16.21 18.39 27.31
C TRP A 510 -16.61 19.62 28.12
N GLY A 511 -17.35 20.53 27.48
CA GLY A 511 -17.64 21.86 27.98
C GLY A 511 -16.37 22.58 28.43
N TRP A 512 -16.43 23.22 29.59
CA TRP A 512 -15.28 23.93 30.17
C TRP A 512 -14.30 23.02 30.90
N LYS A 513 -14.58 21.72 31.02
CA LYS A 513 -13.76 20.78 31.79
C LYS A 513 -12.46 20.44 31.06
N ALA A 514 -12.56 20.09 29.78
CA ALA A 514 -11.43 19.61 29.00
C ALA A 514 -11.64 19.77 27.49
N GLN A 515 -10.53 19.91 26.77
CA GLN A 515 -10.45 19.69 25.33
C GLN A 515 -9.25 18.79 25.08
N LEU A 516 -9.48 17.62 24.50
CA LEU A 516 -8.45 16.60 24.27
C LEU A 516 -8.45 16.23 22.79
N SER A 517 -7.26 16.08 22.22
CA SER A 517 -7.12 15.55 20.87
C SER A 517 -7.27 14.03 20.87
N ALA A 518 -7.66 13.45 19.74
CA ALA A 518 -7.76 12.01 19.60
C ALA A 518 -6.41 11.33 19.89
N VAL A 519 -5.32 11.90 19.40
CA VAL A 519 -3.94 11.44 19.67
C VAL A 519 -3.66 11.43 21.17
N ASP A 520 -3.98 12.52 21.88
CA ASP A 520 -3.76 12.58 23.34
C ASP A 520 -4.54 11.50 24.08
N VAL A 521 -5.82 11.31 23.73
CA VAL A 521 -6.66 10.28 24.37
C VAL A 521 -6.14 8.87 24.07
N SER A 522 -5.77 8.56 22.83
CA SER A 522 -5.22 7.24 22.48
C SER A 522 -3.92 6.94 23.23
N ILE A 523 -3.03 7.93 23.41
CA ILE A 523 -1.81 7.78 24.22
C ILE A 523 -2.16 7.58 25.71
N ILE A 524 -3.11 8.36 26.25
CA ILE A 524 -3.52 8.25 27.65
C ILE A 524 -4.12 6.87 27.95
N VAL A 525 -5.03 6.39 27.11
CA VAL A 525 -5.67 5.08 27.28
C VAL A 525 -4.64 3.96 27.18
N SER A 526 -3.74 4.02 26.20
CA SER A 526 -2.63 3.08 26.07
C SER A 526 -1.72 3.09 27.31
N ALA A 527 -1.43 4.26 27.88
CA ALA A 527 -0.64 4.36 29.10
C ALA A 527 -1.36 3.80 30.34
N ILE A 528 -2.69 3.82 30.40
CA ILE A 528 -3.46 3.15 31.47
C ILE A 528 -3.26 1.63 31.39
N LEU A 529 -3.24 1.07 30.18
CA LEU A 529 -3.04 -0.36 29.95
C LEU A 529 -1.58 -0.80 30.23
N GLU A 530 -0.62 0.05 29.92
CA GLU A 530 0.79 -0.33 29.93
C GLU A 530 1.50 -0.02 31.25
N VAL A 531 1.31 1.18 31.81
CA VAL A 531 2.08 1.66 32.95
C VAL A 531 1.58 1.02 34.24
N VAL A 532 2.40 0.15 34.82
CA VAL A 532 2.19 -0.35 36.18
C VAL A 532 2.62 0.73 37.17
N THR A 533 1.67 1.26 37.94
CA THR A 533 2.02 1.98 39.17
C THR A 533 2.53 0.95 40.18
N PRO A 534 3.76 1.08 40.71
CA PRO A 534 4.17 0.22 41.82
C PRO A 534 3.15 0.42 42.93
N ALA A 535 2.41 -0.63 43.26
CA ALA A 535 1.53 -0.60 44.40
C ALA A 535 2.39 -0.19 45.59
N LYS A 536 2.06 0.96 46.21
CA LYS A 536 2.50 1.16 47.59
C LYS A 536 1.86 0.00 48.34
N THR A 537 2.66 -0.98 48.72
CA THR A 537 2.31 -1.97 49.71
C THR A 537 1.95 -1.21 50.98
N ALA A 538 0.68 -0.80 51.08
CA ALA A 538 0.04 -0.57 52.35
C ALA A 538 0.05 -1.95 53.01
N ARG A 539 1.12 -2.23 53.75
CA ARG A 539 1.15 -3.28 54.75
C ARG A 539 0.07 -2.92 55.77
N THR A 540 -1.16 -3.31 55.51
CA THR A 540 -2.13 -3.50 56.57
C THR A 540 -1.65 -4.72 57.33
N SER A 541 -0.95 -4.45 58.43
CA SER A 541 -0.71 -5.42 59.48
C SER A 541 -2.08 -5.85 60.01
N ASP A 542 -2.60 -6.97 59.53
CA ASP A 542 -3.43 -7.83 60.36
C ASP A 542 -3.58 -9.24 59.80
N SER A 543 -3.20 -10.17 60.67
CA SER A 543 -3.52 -11.60 60.72
C SER A 543 -2.45 -12.58 60.22
N SER A 544 -1.97 -13.31 61.23
CA SER A 544 -1.05 -14.41 61.24
C SER A 544 -1.65 -15.66 60.59
N THR A 545 -1.09 -16.11 59.48
CA THR A 545 -1.06 -17.56 59.16
C THR A 545 0.25 -17.85 58.44
N GLN A 546 1.08 -18.72 59.01
CA GLN A 546 2.28 -19.25 58.37
C GLN A 546 1.86 -20.13 57.20
N GLN A 547 2.08 -19.66 55.97
CA GLN A 547 2.09 -20.49 54.77
C GLN A 547 3.35 -20.16 53.99
N THR A 548 3.99 -21.20 53.50
CA THR A 548 5.29 -21.23 52.82
C THR A 548 5.33 -20.25 51.65
N ASP A 549 6.13 -19.18 51.79
CA ASP A 549 6.42 -18.20 50.73
C ASP A 549 7.25 -18.86 49.62
N VAL A 550 6.56 -19.50 48.66
CA VAL A 550 6.99 -19.41 47.27
C VAL A 550 6.33 -18.14 46.77
N ASP A 551 7.11 -17.10 46.47
CA ASP A 551 6.62 -15.88 45.82
C ASP A 551 6.00 -16.28 44.46
N GLU A 552 4.72 -16.69 44.46
CA GLU A 552 3.93 -16.85 43.24
C GLU A 552 3.86 -15.47 42.60
N VAL A 553 4.62 -15.31 41.51
CA VAL A 553 4.54 -14.12 40.66
C VAL A 553 3.08 -13.95 40.27
N ALA A 554 2.43 -12.92 40.83
CA ALA A 554 1.02 -12.64 40.62
C ALA A 554 0.67 -12.77 39.13
N ASP A 555 -0.42 -13.48 38.83
CA ASP A 555 -0.78 -13.77 37.45
C ASP A 555 -0.94 -12.45 36.68
N ARG A 556 -0.11 -12.28 35.64
CA ARG A 556 -0.08 -11.08 34.80
C ARG A 556 -1.46 -10.83 34.18
N SER A 557 -2.26 -11.88 33.97
CA SER A 557 -3.63 -11.80 33.45
C SER A 557 -4.55 -10.97 34.37
N GLU A 558 -4.54 -11.20 35.69
CA GLU A 558 -5.46 -10.54 36.63
C GLU A 558 -5.20 -9.03 36.75
N ALA A 559 -3.92 -8.64 36.81
CA ALA A 559 -3.53 -7.24 36.86
C ALA A 559 -3.94 -6.49 35.58
N LEU A 560 -3.92 -7.17 34.42
CA LEU A 560 -4.30 -6.59 33.15
C LEU A 560 -5.83 -6.41 33.02
N VAL A 561 -6.64 -7.32 33.57
CA VAL A 561 -8.11 -7.18 33.61
C VAL A 561 -8.53 -5.92 34.37
N GLN A 562 -7.89 -5.61 35.50
CA GLN A 562 -8.20 -4.37 36.24
C GLN A 562 -7.87 -3.12 35.42
N LYS A 563 -6.76 -3.13 34.68
CA LYS A 563 -6.38 -2.01 33.80
C LYS A 563 -7.34 -1.85 32.63
N TYR A 564 -7.86 -2.95 32.08
CA TYR A 564 -8.89 -2.90 31.05
C TYR A 564 -10.10 -2.08 31.52
N PHE A 565 -10.64 -2.38 32.70
CA PHE A 565 -11.80 -1.64 33.21
C PHE A 565 -11.47 -0.19 33.58
N GLN A 566 -10.25 0.10 34.06
CA GLN A 566 -9.81 1.49 34.25
C GLN A 566 -9.78 2.27 32.92
N ALA A 567 -9.27 1.66 31.85
CA ALA A 567 -9.24 2.25 30.51
C ALA A 567 -10.65 2.40 29.92
N PHE A 568 -11.48 1.36 30.06
CA PHE A 568 -12.88 1.36 29.67
C PHE A 568 -13.62 2.52 30.36
N ASP A 569 -13.50 2.65 31.68
CA ASP A 569 -14.15 3.71 32.45
C ASP A 569 -13.63 5.11 32.13
N ALA A 570 -12.33 5.25 31.85
CA ALA A 570 -11.76 6.53 31.41
C ALA A 570 -12.37 7.03 30.09
N LEU A 571 -12.79 6.14 29.20
CA LEU A 571 -13.48 6.46 27.94
C LEU A 571 -14.99 6.75 28.13
N ALA A 572 -15.46 6.99 29.35
CA ALA A 572 -16.86 7.37 29.57
C ALA A 572 -17.16 8.76 28.98
N PRO A 573 -18.29 8.93 28.27
CA PRO A 573 -18.57 10.15 27.51
C PRO A 573 -18.63 11.41 28.38
N ASN A 574 -19.04 11.29 29.64
CA ASN A 574 -19.27 12.43 30.54
C ASN A 574 -18.13 12.72 31.54
N HIS A 575 -17.06 11.91 31.56
CA HIS A 575 -16.07 11.92 32.64
C HIS A 575 -14.62 12.03 32.15
N PRO A 576 -14.18 13.21 31.64
CA PRO A 576 -12.79 13.39 31.22
C PRO A 576 -11.80 13.38 32.40
N ASN A 577 -12.27 13.45 33.64
CA ASN A 577 -11.43 13.52 34.84
C ASN A 577 -10.49 12.33 34.98
N LEU A 578 -10.94 11.12 34.61
CA LEU A 578 -10.11 9.92 34.65
C LEU A 578 -9.00 9.98 33.60
N LEU A 579 -9.30 10.47 32.39
CA LEU A 579 -8.29 10.74 31.35
C LEU A 579 -7.27 11.78 31.83
N LEU A 580 -7.75 12.90 32.39
CA LEU A 580 -6.89 13.95 32.93
C LEU A 580 -5.99 13.46 34.08
N ALA A 581 -6.53 12.64 34.99
CA ALA A 581 -5.78 12.05 36.09
C ALA A 581 -4.71 11.04 35.60
N ALA A 582 -4.91 10.44 34.41
CA ALA A 582 -3.98 9.50 33.79
C ALA A 582 -2.92 10.17 32.91
N VAL A 583 -3.00 11.48 32.62
CA VAL A 583 -2.00 12.22 31.85
C VAL A 583 -0.56 11.99 32.37
N PRO A 584 -0.26 12.01 33.68
CA PRO A 584 1.09 11.74 34.17
C PRO A 584 1.61 10.34 33.82
N LYS A 585 0.73 9.33 33.70
CA LYS A 585 1.11 7.98 33.23
C LYS A 585 1.60 8.03 31.79
N ALA A 586 0.85 8.70 30.91
CA ALA A 586 1.23 8.92 29.51
C ALA A 586 2.57 9.65 29.37
N GLN A 587 2.77 10.72 30.14
CA GLN A 587 4.04 11.45 30.16
C GLN A 587 5.21 10.56 30.62
N THR A 588 4.98 9.69 31.60
CA THR A 588 5.99 8.75 32.12
C THR A 588 6.36 7.71 31.06
N LEU A 589 5.37 7.13 30.38
CA LEU A 589 5.60 6.19 29.28
C LEU A 589 6.47 6.82 28.18
N LEU A 590 6.09 8.00 27.68
CA LEU A 590 6.81 8.68 26.61
C LEU A 590 8.24 9.08 27.02
N ARG A 591 8.44 9.55 28.26
CA ARG A 591 9.79 9.82 28.81
C ARG A 591 10.64 8.56 28.87
N SER A 592 10.04 7.44 29.27
CA SER A 592 10.72 6.15 29.39
C SER A 592 11.16 5.64 28.01
N ILE A 593 10.28 5.77 27.01
CA ILE A 593 10.58 5.45 25.60
C ILE A 593 11.75 6.29 25.10
N HIS A 594 11.66 7.61 25.21
CA HIS A 594 12.72 8.51 24.75
C HIS A 594 14.05 8.26 25.48
N ARG A 595 14.02 8.07 26.81
CA ARG A 595 15.21 7.80 27.62
C ARG A 595 15.89 6.50 27.21
N THR A 596 15.14 5.42 27.12
CA THR A 596 15.68 4.09 26.79
C THR A 596 16.13 4.01 25.34
N GLY A 597 15.33 4.55 24.40
CA GLY A 597 15.70 4.64 22.99
C GLY A 597 16.97 5.45 22.76
N SER A 598 17.10 6.60 23.43
CA SER A 598 18.33 7.42 23.37
C SER A 598 19.53 6.67 23.91
N GLN A 599 19.38 5.89 25.00
CA GLN A 599 20.47 5.07 25.53
C GLN A 599 20.92 3.99 24.54
N LEU A 600 19.98 3.30 23.87
CA LEU A 600 20.30 2.28 22.87
C LEU A 600 21.09 2.87 21.69
N LEU A 601 20.67 4.04 21.20
CA LEU A 601 21.31 4.73 20.08
C LEU A 601 22.68 5.29 20.46
N ASN A 602 22.79 5.99 21.59
CA ASN A 602 24.03 6.67 22.02
C ASN A 602 25.12 5.68 22.44
N LYS A 603 24.75 4.55 23.05
CA LYS A 603 25.69 3.50 23.42
C LYS A 603 26.05 2.56 22.25
N HIS A 604 25.51 2.80 21.05
CA HIS A 604 25.67 1.92 19.89
C HIS A 604 25.36 0.45 20.21
N GLN A 605 24.30 0.21 21.00
CA GLN A 605 23.89 -1.14 21.42
C GLN A 605 23.06 -1.87 20.35
N LEU A 606 22.83 -1.22 19.21
CA LEU A 606 22.13 -1.80 18.08
C LEU A 606 23.09 -2.62 17.20
N ARG A 607 22.69 -3.85 16.88
CA ARG A 607 23.45 -4.73 15.98
C ARG A 607 22.84 -4.68 14.59
N HIS A 608 23.71 -4.54 13.60
CA HIS A 608 23.33 -4.54 12.20
C HIS A 608 23.55 -5.94 11.63
N LEU A 609 22.49 -6.74 11.53
CA LEU A 609 22.53 -8.01 10.81
C LEU A 609 22.13 -7.80 9.35
N ARG A 610 22.41 -8.79 8.50
CA ARG A 610 22.09 -8.74 7.06
C ARG A 610 20.58 -8.67 6.82
N ALA A 611 19.80 -9.43 7.58
CA ALA A 611 18.34 -9.52 7.43
C ALA A 611 17.58 -8.43 8.18
N PHE A 612 18.00 -8.07 9.39
CA PHE A 612 17.31 -7.11 10.24
C PHE A 612 18.29 -6.35 11.14
N ARG A 613 17.79 -5.29 11.76
CA ARG A 613 18.47 -4.55 12.82
C ARG A 613 17.95 -5.03 14.17
N MET A 614 18.80 -5.07 15.19
CA MET A 614 18.34 -5.53 16.50
C MET A 614 18.88 -4.75 17.68
N GLY A 615 18.10 -4.68 18.75
CA GLY A 615 18.50 -4.16 20.06
C GLY A 615 18.08 -5.10 21.18
N VAL A 616 18.81 -5.06 22.30
CA VAL A 616 18.45 -5.79 23.53
C VAL A 616 18.56 -4.85 24.72
N VAL A 617 17.44 -4.63 25.41
CA VAL A 617 17.35 -3.88 26.66
C VAL A 617 17.60 -4.86 27.81
N LYS A 618 18.81 -4.82 28.35
CA LYS A 618 19.24 -5.71 29.45
C LYS A 618 19.12 -5.07 30.82
N ASP A 619 19.39 -3.78 30.91
CA ASP A 619 19.48 -3.03 32.16
C ASP A 619 18.90 -1.63 31.95
N GLY A 620 18.32 -1.06 33.01
CA GLY A 620 17.88 0.33 33.01
C GLY A 620 16.75 0.60 34.01
N PRO A 621 16.52 1.87 34.36
CA PRO A 621 15.47 2.24 35.31
C PRO A 621 14.05 1.94 34.82
N ASP A 622 13.86 1.82 33.51
CA ASP A 622 12.56 1.54 32.86
C ASP A 622 12.42 0.11 32.35
N LEU A 623 13.38 -0.78 32.64
CA LEU A 623 13.38 -2.15 32.12
C LEU A 623 12.09 -2.89 32.48
N SER A 624 11.61 -2.74 33.72
CA SER A 624 10.39 -3.38 34.20
C SER A 624 9.13 -2.90 33.47
N LEU A 625 9.10 -1.67 32.94
CA LEU A 625 7.98 -1.18 32.14
C LEU A 625 7.89 -1.96 30.82
N PHE A 626 9.02 -2.13 30.13
CA PHE A 626 9.09 -2.78 28.82
C PHE A 626 9.04 -4.32 28.91
N ALA A 627 9.56 -4.90 29.99
CA ALA A 627 9.51 -6.33 30.23
C ALA A 627 8.10 -6.81 30.61
N ASN A 628 7.36 -6.04 31.43
CA ASN A 628 6.03 -6.42 31.89
C ASN A 628 4.90 -6.09 30.89
N SER A 629 5.14 -5.18 29.95
CA SER A 629 4.13 -4.71 29.00
C SER A 629 4.62 -4.79 27.56
N PRO A 630 4.15 -5.78 26.77
CA PRO A 630 4.50 -5.89 25.36
C PRO A 630 4.14 -4.64 24.54
N GLY A 631 2.98 -4.02 24.82
CA GLY A 631 2.57 -2.79 24.12
C GLY A 631 3.54 -1.63 24.28
N ALA A 632 4.14 -1.47 25.47
CA ALA A 632 5.18 -0.47 25.72
C ALA A 632 6.47 -0.79 24.94
N LEU A 633 6.83 -2.07 24.86
CA LEU A 633 8.00 -2.53 24.10
C LEU A 633 7.82 -2.35 22.59
N VAL A 634 6.63 -2.60 22.06
CA VAL A 634 6.27 -2.31 20.66
C VAL A 634 6.47 -0.83 20.35
N LYS A 635 5.96 0.08 21.20
CA LYS A 635 6.15 1.54 21.01
C LYS A 635 7.62 1.95 21.06
N LEU A 636 8.42 1.37 21.95
CA LEU A 636 9.86 1.60 21.98
C LEU A 636 10.53 1.08 20.70
N ALA A 637 10.16 -0.12 20.23
CA ALA A 637 10.69 -0.70 19.01
C ALA A 637 10.39 0.17 17.79
N LEU A 638 9.15 0.66 17.64
CA LEU A 638 8.76 1.56 16.56
C LEU A 638 9.53 2.88 16.59
N TRP A 639 9.69 3.49 17.77
CA TRP A 639 10.45 4.73 17.92
C TRP A 639 11.92 4.56 17.53
N VAL A 640 12.55 3.47 17.98
CA VAL A 640 13.95 3.17 17.65
C VAL A 640 14.10 2.79 16.17
N ALA A 641 13.20 1.99 15.62
CA ALA A 641 13.21 1.60 14.22
C ALA A 641 13.14 2.81 13.29
N GLU A 642 12.23 3.75 13.57
CA GLU A 642 12.11 5.02 12.83
C GLU A 642 13.39 5.86 12.94
N ALA A 643 13.94 6.00 14.16
CA ALA A 643 15.19 6.74 14.38
C ALA A 643 16.37 6.13 13.60
N VAL A 644 16.48 4.80 13.56
CA VAL A 644 17.51 4.08 12.80
C VAL A 644 17.29 4.24 11.30
N ALA A 645 16.05 4.09 10.81
CA ALA A 645 15.72 4.22 9.41
C ALA A 645 16.09 5.62 8.87
N VAL A 646 15.70 6.68 9.58
CA VAL A 646 16.06 8.06 9.20
C VAL A 646 17.57 8.29 9.28
N SER A 647 18.25 7.79 10.33
CA SER A 647 19.71 7.93 10.44
C SER A 647 20.48 7.18 9.33
N GLU A 648 19.99 6.02 8.89
CA GLU A 648 20.60 5.28 7.78
C GLU A 648 20.32 5.96 6.43
N ARG A 649 19.11 6.51 6.23
CA ARG A 649 18.76 7.30 5.04
C ARG A 649 19.69 8.50 4.88
N ASP A 650 19.92 9.25 5.95
CA ASP A 650 20.81 10.42 5.97
C ASP A 650 22.27 10.07 5.63
N LYS A 651 22.73 8.85 5.98
CA LYS A 651 24.13 8.41 5.79
C LYS A 651 24.38 7.73 4.45
N LYS A 652 23.45 6.89 3.99
CA LYS A 652 23.66 5.99 2.84
C LYS A 652 22.83 6.36 1.61
N GLY A 653 21.84 7.25 1.74
CA GLY A 653 20.89 7.58 0.67
C GLY A 653 19.99 6.42 0.24
N THR A 654 20.12 5.25 0.88
CA THR A 654 19.30 4.07 0.58
C THR A 654 17.98 4.15 1.34
N ASN A 655 16.86 4.09 0.62
CA ASN A 655 15.51 4.09 1.16
C ASN A 655 15.02 2.72 1.66
N ALA A 656 15.89 1.69 1.71
CA ALA A 656 15.45 0.34 2.07
C ALA A 656 15.02 0.29 3.54
N ALA A 657 13.74 0.05 3.78
CA ALA A 657 13.24 -0.17 5.12
C ALA A 657 13.64 -1.57 5.62
N ILE A 658 14.47 -1.61 6.66
CA ILE A 658 15.02 -2.86 7.19
C ILE A 658 14.23 -3.25 8.45
N PRO A 659 13.78 -4.51 8.58
CA PRO A 659 13.07 -4.97 9.77
C PRO A 659 13.87 -4.74 11.05
N PHE A 660 13.18 -4.54 12.17
CA PHE A 660 13.79 -4.28 13.46
C PHE A 660 13.27 -5.26 14.52
N VAL A 661 14.18 -5.79 15.34
CA VAL A 661 13.88 -6.70 16.44
C VAL A 661 14.35 -6.09 17.75
N LEU A 662 13.47 -6.02 18.74
CA LEU A 662 13.80 -5.53 20.08
C LEU A 662 13.47 -6.58 21.12
N ALA A 663 14.40 -6.85 22.02
CA ALA A 663 14.18 -7.73 23.16
C ALA A 663 14.34 -6.96 24.48
N ALA A 664 13.50 -7.23 25.47
CA ALA A 664 13.63 -6.72 26.84
C ALA A 664 13.70 -7.88 27.84
N LEU A 665 14.65 -7.80 28.77
CA LEU A 665 14.85 -8.82 29.81
C LEU A 665 13.83 -8.66 30.94
N ASP A 666 13.06 -9.70 31.20
CA ASP A 666 12.34 -9.90 32.45
C ASP A 666 13.19 -10.77 33.39
N GLU A 667 13.84 -10.13 34.37
CA GLU A 667 14.67 -10.84 35.34
C GLU A 667 13.85 -11.73 36.28
N ALA A 668 12.62 -11.33 36.63
CA ALA A 668 11.78 -12.05 37.57
C ALA A 668 11.33 -13.40 36.99
N ARG A 669 11.01 -13.43 35.69
CA ARG A 669 10.55 -14.65 34.99
C ARG A 669 11.67 -15.41 34.28
N GLY A 670 12.87 -14.82 34.19
CA GLY A 670 14.01 -15.40 33.47
C GLY A 670 13.74 -15.53 31.97
N THR A 671 13.01 -14.58 31.39
CA THR A 671 12.56 -14.59 29.99
C THR A 671 12.88 -13.26 29.31
N TYR A 672 13.07 -13.27 28.00
CA TYR A 672 13.07 -12.07 27.17
C TYR A 672 11.74 -11.94 26.45
N VAL A 673 11.10 -10.78 26.54
CA VAL A 673 10.01 -10.42 25.62
C VAL A 673 10.66 -9.90 24.35
N VAL A 674 10.40 -10.54 23.22
CA VAL A 674 10.96 -10.23 21.90
C VAL A 674 9.85 -9.73 20.99
N VAL A 675 10.08 -8.58 20.36
CA VAL A 675 9.16 -7.93 19.43
C VAL A 675 9.84 -7.77 18.09
N GLY A 676 9.18 -8.23 17.02
CA GLY A 676 9.60 -8.02 15.64
C GLY A 676 8.72 -6.97 14.96
N THR A 677 9.27 -5.81 14.64
CA THR A 677 8.58 -4.79 13.83
C THR A 677 9.00 -4.93 12.37
N GLY A 678 8.02 -5.09 11.47
CA GLY A 678 8.26 -5.20 10.03
C GLY A 678 9.12 -4.06 9.48
N GLY A 679 9.94 -4.37 8.47
CA GLY A 679 10.84 -3.40 7.84
C GLY A 679 10.06 -2.37 7.05
N GLY A 680 9.73 -1.26 7.71
CA GLY A 680 8.96 -0.17 7.13
C GLY A 680 7.56 -0.62 6.75
N ILE A 681 6.60 -0.17 7.55
CA ILE A 681 5.33 0.28 7.04
C ILE A 681 5.56 0.94 5.67
N GLY A 682 5.17 0.27 4.59
CA GLY A 682 5.63 0.59 3.24
C GLY A 682 5.38 2.06 2.90
N SER A 683 6.45 2.85 2.80
CA SER A 683 6.37 4.15 2.15
C SER A 683 5.92 3.91 0.71
N GLY A 684 4.86 4.59 0.26
CA GLY A 684 4.27 4.40 -1.07
C GLY A 684 5.27 4.47 -2.24
N GLU A 685 6.43 5.11 -2.05
CA GLU A 685 7.53 5.17 -3.02
C GLU A 685 8.12 3.79 -3.37
N ASP A 686 8.20 2.86 -2.41
CA ASP A 686 8.78 1.52 -2.59
C ASP A 686 7.81 0.58 -3.35
N LEU A 687 6.51 0.83 -3.23
CA LEU A 687 5.44 0.17 -4.01
C LEU A 687 5.46 0.60 -5.48
N GLU A 688 5.71 1.90 -5.76
CA GLU A 688 5.75 2.41 -7.13
C GLU A 688 6.96 1.92 -7.92
N ALA A 689 8.16 1.94 -7.32
CA ALA A 689 9.38 1.42 -7.97
C ALA A 689 9.31 -0.10 -8.25
N ARG A 690 8.62 -0.86 -7.40
CA ARG A 690 8.38 -2.30 -7.61
C ARG A 690 7.25 -2.57 -8.60
N LYS A 691 6.19 -1.75 -8.61
CA LYS A 691 5.13 -1.84 -9.62
C LYS A 691 5.67 -1.55 -11.01
N GLU A 692 6.55 -0.57 -11.16
CA GLU A 692 7.27 -0.31 -12.42
C GLU A 692 8.13 -1.51 -12.85
N LYS A 693 8.81 -2.18 -11.90
CA LYS A 693 9.58 -3.40 -12.17
C LYS A 693 8.69 -4.59 -12.54
N ALA A 694 7.51 -4.71 -11.93
CA ALA A 694 6.51 -5.75 -12.21
C ALA A 694 5.84 -5.51 -13.57
N ASP A 695 5.49 -4.28 -13.90
CA ASP A 695 4.92 -3.87 -15.20
C ASP A 695 5.94 -4.09 -16.32
N ARG A 696 7.22 -3.80 -16.05
CA ARG A 696 8.32 -4.14 -16.97
C ARG A 696 8.49 -5.64 -17.17
N LYS A 697 8.30 -6.45 -16.13
CA LYS A 697 8.30 -7.92 -16.23
C LYS A 697 7.07 -8.44 -16.99
N ALA A 698 5.88 -7.89 -16.75
CA ALA A 698 4.64 -8.24 -17.43
C ALA A 698 4.72 -7.91 -18.94
N LYS A 699 5.26 -6.74 -19.30
CA LYS A 699 5.50 -6.37 -20.70
C LYS A 699 6.45 -7.36 -21.40
N LYS A 700 7.51 -7.80 -20.70
CA LYS A 700 8.46 -8.79 -21.22
C LYS A 700 7.85 -10.19 -21.36
N GLN A 701 6.82 -10.51 -20.59
CA GLN A 701 6.08 -11.77 -20.65
C GLN A 701 5.06 -11.76 -21.79
N ALA A 702 4.28 -10.68 -21.94
CA ALA A 702 3.38 -10.50 -23.08
C ALA A 702 4.13 -10.57 -24.43
N GLU A 703 5.36 -10.04 -24.47
CA GLU A 703 6.23 -10.17 -25.64
C GLU A 703 6.68 -11.62 -25.90
N ARG A 704 6.87 -12.43 -24.83
CA ARG A 704 7.15 -13.87 -24.95
C ARG A 704 5.92 -14.65 -25.43
N GLU A 705 4.73 -14.33 -24.95
CA GLU A 705 3.46 -14.95 -25.39
C GLU A 705 3.17 -14.67 -26.87
N VAL A 706 3.34 -13.41 -27.32
CA VAL A 706 3.20 -13.07 -28.75
C VAL A 706 4.22 -13.86 -29.59
N LYS A 707 5.45 -14.02 -29.09
CA LYS A 707 6.49 -14.81 -29.77
C LYS A 707 6.17 -16.31 -29.81
N LYS A 708 5.50 -16.85 -28.77
CA LYS A 708 5.00 -18.23 -28.69
C LYS A 708 3.87 -18.45 -29.70
N LYS A 709 2.87 -17.57 -29.75
CA LYS A 709 1.77 -17.61 -30.74
C LYS A 709 2.27 -17.55 -32.18
N VAL A 710 3.25 -16.69 -32.47
CA VAL A 710 3.88 -16.63 -33.81
C VAL A 710 4.65 -17.92 -34.14
N ARG A 711 5.25 -18.60 -33.14
CA ARG A 711 5.93 -19.88 -33.33
C ARG A 711 4.93 -21.02 -33.58
N GLU A 712 3.80 -21.02 -32.87
CA GLU A 712 2.69 -21.95 -33.07
C GLU A 712 2.02 -21.76 -34.44
N GLU A 713 1.72 -20.53 -34.85
CA GLU A 713 1.18 -20.24 -36.19
C GLU A 713 2.16 -20.68 -37.30
N LYS A 714 3.47 -20.49 -37.10
CA LYS A 714 4.50 -21.03 -38.02
C LYS A 714 4.54 -22.55 -38.04
N ARG A 715 4.42 -23.21 -36.88
CA ARG A 715 4.35 -24.68 -36.79
C ARG A 715 3.08 -25.21 -37.47
N ALA A 716 1.93 -24.57 -37.25
CA ALA A 716 0.66 -24.91 -37.89
C ALA A 716 0.69 -24.70 -39.40
N ALA A 717 1.26 -23.59 -39.87
CA ALA A 717 1.46 -23.34 -41.31
C ALA A 717 2.41 -24.36 -41.95
N ARG A 718 3.45 -24.79 -41.22
CA ARG A 718 4.36 -25.85 -41.69
C ARG A 718 3.68 -27.22 -41.75
N ARG A 719 2.84 -27.57 -40.77
CA ARG A 719 1.99 -28.78 -40.80
C ARG A 719 1.05 -28.76 -42.00
N LEU A 720 0.37 -27.65 -42.25
CA LEU A 720 -0.55 -27.49 -43.39
C LEU A 720 0.18 -27.54 -44.75
N GLN A 721 1.43 -27.08 -44.79
CA GLN A 721 2.27 -27.16 -45.98
C GLN A 721 2.85 -28.56 -46.22
N ALA A 722 3.18 -29.31 -45.17
CA ALA A 722 3.55 -30.72 -45.25
C ALA A 722 2.37 -31.60 -45.72
N GLU A 723 1.16 -31.30 -45.23
CA GLU A 723 -0.09 -31.97 -45.60
C GLU A 723 -0.45 -31.74 -47.09
N LEU A 724 -0.21 -30.52 -47.61
CA LEU A 724 -0.36 -30.20 -49.03
C LEU A 724 0.71 -30.85 -49.94
N ASN A 725 1.89 -31.11 -49.39
CA ASN A 725 2.99 -31.77 -50.10
C ASN A 725 2.95 -33.31 -50.03
N GLY A 726 2.02 -33.88 -49.25
CA GLY A 726 1.82 -35.33 -49.15
C GLY A 726 2.92 -36.05 -48.37
N GLU A 727 3.65 -35.35 -47.50
CA GLU A 727 4.60 -35.94 -46.56
C GLU A 727 3.87 -36.25 -45.25
N SER A 728 3.85 -37.53 -44.85
CA SER A 728 3.33 -37.95 -43.54
C SER A 728 4.38 -37.63 -42.48
N ASP A 729 4.12 -36.58 -41.71
CA ASP A 729 4.90 -36.25 -40.51
C ASP A 729 4.39 -37.16 -39.37
N ASP A 730 4.86 -38.41 -39.39
CA ASP A 730 4.76 -39.29 -38.22
C ASP A 730 5.94 -38.96 -37.28
N GLU A 731 5.58 -38.65 -36.03
CA GLU A 731 6.35 -38.69 -34.78
C GLU A 731 6.54 -37.36 -34.02
N GLU A 732 6.08 -37.44 -32.76
CA GLU A 732 6.39 -36.65 -31.56
C GLU A 732 6.02 -35.16 -31.51
N GLU A 733 5.00 -34.85 -30.70
CA GLU A 733 4.96 -33.72 -29.73
C GLU A 733 3.51 -33.62 -29.19
N SER A 734 3.18 -34.38 -28.13
CA SER A 734 1.89 -34.27 -27.41
C SER A 734 2.04 -34.18 -25.89
N GLU A 735 3.23 -33.84 -25.37
CA GLU A 735 3.47 -33.72 -23.92
C GLU A 735 3.84 -32.29 -23.47
N GLU A 736 4.06 -31.32 -24.38
CA GLU A 736 4.48 -29.95 -24.00
C GLU A 736 3.33 -28.93 -23.85
N GLU A 737 2.09 -29.25 -24.26
CA GLU A 737 1.00 -28.26 -24.31
C GLU A 737 0.22 -28.12 -22.98
N GLU A 738 0.11 -29.17 -22.14
CA GLU A 738 -0.60 -29.07 -20.85
C GLU A 738 0.28 -28.49 -19.72
N GLU A 739 1.60 -28.68 -19.72
CA GLU A 739 2.49 -28.06 -18.70
C GLU A 739 2.60 -26.53 -18.86
N SER A 740 2.45 -26.00 -20.09
CA SER A 740 2.71 -24.59 -20.34
C SER A 740 1.58 -23.64 -19.91
N ASP A 741 0.33 -24.12 -19.86
CA ASP A 741 -0.81 -23.33 -19.38
C ASP A 741 -0.82 -23.25 -17.84
N ASP A 742 -0.45 -24.33 -17.15
CA ASP A 742 -0.36 -24.36 -15.68
C ASP A 742 0.81 -23.49 -15.16
N GLU A 743 1.96 -23.48 -15.84
CA GLU A 743 3.10 -22.63 -15.49
C GLU A 743 2.80 -21.11 -15.66
N GLU A 744 2.06 -20.73 -16.70
CA GLU A 744 1.70 -19.32 -16.95
C GLU A 744 0.72 -18.77 -15.90
N VAL A 745 -0.26 -19.58 -15.48
CA VAL A 745 -1.20 -19.24 -14.40
C VAL A 745 -0.47 -19.15 -13.04
N GLU A 746 0.46 -20.06 -12.76
CA GLU A 746 1.29 -20.05 -11.56
C GLU A 746 2.25 -18.84 -11.49
N GLU A 747 2.88 -18.46 -12.61
CA GLU A 747 3.73 -17.26 -12.67
C GLU A 747 2.93 -15.96 -12.50
N GLN A 748 1.67 -15.93 -12.97
CA GLN A 748 0.81 -14.76 -12.79
C GLN A 748 0.29 -14.67 -11.34
N ARG A 749 -0.13 -15.79 -10.74
CA ARG A 749 -0.57 -15.88 -9.34
C ARG A 749 0.54 -15.49 -8.37
N THR A 750 1.75 -16.03 -8.55
CA THR A 750 2.91 -15.67 -7.71
C THR A 750 3.23 -14.17 -7.77
N ARG A 751 3.06 -13.51 -8.92
CA ARG A 751 3.27 -12.05 -9.05
C ARG A 751 2.18 -11.21 -8.39
N GLU A 752 0.94 -11.65 -8.43
CA GLU A 752 -0.16 -10.99 -7.73
C GLU A 752 -0.04 -11.16 -6.22
N GLN A 753 0.39 -12.34 -5.76
CA GLN A 753 0.71 -12.61 -4.35
C GLN A 753 1.95 -11.83 -3.85
N GLU A 754 3.01 -11.70 -4.65
CA GLU A 754 4.18 -10.86 -4.34
C GLU A 754 3.79 -9.38 -4.15
N LYS A 755 2.73 -8.93 -4.82
CA LYS A 755 2.13 -7.59 -4.60
C LYS A 755 1.28 -7.54 -3.32
N ARG A 756 0.53 -8.61 -2.99
CA ARG A 756 -0.35 -8.69 -1.80
C ARG A 756 0.39 -8.80 -0.47
N GLY A 757 1.52 -9.53 -0.41
CA GLY A 757 2.31 -9.75 0.80
C GLY A 757 3.34 -8.66 1.14
N TYR A 758 3.53 -7.67 0.26
CA TYR A 758 4.56 -6.64 0.44
C TYR A 758 4.19 -5.64 1.55
N GLY A 759 5.11 -5.38 2.48
CA GLY A 759 4.90 -4.48 3.61
C GLY A 759 4.21 -5.13 4.82
N ARG A 760 3.88 -6.43 4.76
CA ARG A 760 3.33 -7.19 5.90
C ARG A 760 4.43 -7.68 6.84
N ASN A 761 4.09 -7.86 8.10
CA ASN A 761 5.03 -8.31 9.11
C ASN A 761 5.16 -9.84 9.07
N ARG A 762 6.31 -10.35 8.62
CA ARG A 762 6.58 -11.81 8.54
C ARG A 762 7.23 -12.39 9.80
N PHE A 763 7.46 -11.60 10.84
CA PHE A 763 8.09 -12.09 12.07
C PHE A 763 7.26 -13.16 12.78
N GLY A 764 5.92 -13.11 12.71
CA GLY A 764 5.07 -14.15 13.32
C GLY A 764 5.38 -15.54 12.78
N ILE A 765 5.38 -15.69 11.46
CA ILE A 765 5.72 -16.93 10.76
C ILE A 765 7.18 -17.31 11.04
N ALA A 766 8.11 -16.36 10.90
CA ALA A 766 9.53 -16.62 11.13
C ALA A 766 9.83 -17.07 12.56
N PHE A 767 9.08 -16.59 13.56
CA PHE A 767 9.23 -17.04 14.94
C PHE A 767 8.74 -18.48 15.12
N GLN A 768 7.59 -18.84 14.55
CA GLN A 768 7.09 -20.23 14.59
C GLN A 768 8.07 -21.20 13.93
N GLU A 769 8.54 -20.89 12.72
CA GLU A 769 9.53 -21.74 12.01
C GLU A 769 10.84 -21.92 12.80
N VAL A 770 11.29 -20.87 13.50
CA VAL A 770 12.51 -20.94 14.33
C VAL A 770 12.26 -21.78 15.57
N VAL A 771 11.08 -21.70 16.18
CA VAL A 771 10.71 -22.52 17.35
C VAL A 771 10.70 -24.00 16.97
N GLU A 772 10.12 -24.35 15.82
CA GLU A 772 10.09 -25.73 15.33
C GLU A 772 11.48 -26.28 15.04
N GLU A 773 12.37 -25.48 14.44
CA GLU A 773 13.72 -25.93 14.08
C GLU A 773 14.68 -25.98 15.28
N THR A 774 14.64 -24.97 16.15
CA THR A 774 15.58 -24.85 17.28
C THR A 774 15.10 -25.53 18.55
N GLN A 775 13.81 -25.90 18.62
CA GLN A 775 13.15 -26.40 19.84
C GLN A 775 13.38 -25.50 21.06
N ALA A 776 13.56 -24.19 20.82
CA ALA A 776 13.74 -23.20 21.87
C ALA A 776 12.47 -23.09 22.72
N ARG A 777 12.62 -22.90 24.04
CA ARG A 777 11.48 -22.72 24.94
C ARG A 777 10.92 -21.31 24.75
N VAL A 778 9.87 -21.23 23.95
CA VAL A 778 9.19 -19.98 23.58
C VAL A 778 7.71 -20.08 23.94
N LYS A 779 7.15 -18.99 24.47
CA LYS A 779 5.71 -18.83 24.69
C LYS A 779 5.17 -17.83 23.66
N ILE A 780 4.26 -18.30 22.79
CA ILE A 780 3.54 -17.50 21.79
C ILE A 780 2.09 -17.35 22.26
N ASP A 781 1.84 -16.35 23.10
CA ASP A 781 0.53 -16.16 23.76
C ASP A 781 -0.13 -14.81 23.41
N SER A 782 0.65 -13.87 22.90
CA SER A 782 0.15 -12.58 22.44
C SER A 782 -0.73 -12.74 21.20
N PHE A 783 -1.83 -11.97 21.12
CA PHE A 783 -2.63 -11.87 19.90
C PHE A 783 -1.83 -11.31 18.71
N ASP A 784 -0.80 -10.52 19.00
CA ASP A 784 0.23 -10.15 18.04
C ASP A 784 1.30 -11.24 17.95
N HIS A 785 1.28 -12.02 16.87
CA HIS A 785 2.27 -13.08 16.62
C HIS A 785 3.71 -12.55 16.47
N CYS A 786 3.87 -11.24 16.27
CA CYS A 786 5.17 -10.58 16.26
C CYS A 786 5.76 -10.33 17.66
N VAL A 787 5.11 -10.82 18.71
CA VAL A 787 5.56 -10.76 20.11
C VAL A 787 5.67 -12.17 20.67
N VAL A 788 6.86 -12.52 21.18
CA VAL A 788 7.12 -13.84 21.77
C VAL A 788 7.94 -13.72 23.06
N GLU A 789 7.74 -14.64 24.00
CA GLU A 789 8.55 -14.72 25.22
C GLU A 789 9.54 -15.89 25.11
N VAL A 790 10.83 -15.61 25.14
CA VAL A 790 11.91 -16.61 24.97
C VAL A 790 12.65 -16.79 26.28
N LYS A 791 12.94 -18.03 26.70
CA LYS A 791 13.78 -18.28 27.88
C LYS A 791 15.17 -17.64 27.74
N LYS A 792 15.71 -17.10 28.84
CA LYS A 792 16.99 -16.36 28.86
C LYS A 792 18.15 -17.15 28.26
N GLU A 793 18.18 -18.46 28.50
CA GLU A 793 19.21 -19.39 28.02
C GLU A 793 19.13 -19.62 26.50
N ASP A 794 17.92 -19.59 25.93
CA ASP A 794 17.64 -20.03 24.56
C ASP A 794 17.69 -18.86 23.56
N LEU A 795 17.72 -17.60 24.04
CA LEU A 795 17.71 -16.39 23.20
C LEU A 795 18.83 -16.38 22.15
N GLY A 796 20.03 -16.86 22.51
CA GLY A 796 21.18 -16.86 21.60
C GLY A 796 20.92 -17.70 20.35
N GLY A 797 20.50 -18.96 20.54
CA GLY A 797 20.18 -19.88 19.46
C GLY A 797 18.95 -19.43 18.66
N PHE A 798 17.93 -18.92 19.34
CA PHE A 798 16.73 -18.37 18.71
C PHE A 798 17.06 -17.24 17.72
N LEU A 799 17.90 -16.27 18.13
CA LEU A 799 18.28 -15.15 17.26
C LEU A 799 19.18 -15.57 16.09
N GLU A 800 20.02 -16.59 16.28
CA GLU A 800 20.84 -17.17 15.20
C GLU A 800 19.94 -17.82 14.13
N GLY A 801 19.00 -18.68 14.54
CA GLY A 801 18.02 -19.29 13.65
C GLY A 801 17.18 -18.25 12.90
N LEU A 802 16.71 -17.22 13.61
CA LEU A 802 15.95 -16.12 13.01
C LEU A 802 16.73 -15.38 11.93
N SER A 803 18.03 -15.15 12.15
CA SER A 803 18.89 -14.48 11.18
C SER A 803 19.04 -15.26 9.87
N LEU A 804 18.99 -16.60 9.92
CA LEU A 804 19.08 -17.45 8.74
C LEU A 804 17.77 -17.50 7.95
N LYS A 805 16.63 -17.60 8.64
CA LYS A 805 15.29 -17.69 8.02
C LYS A 805 14.90 -16.42 7.27
N ILE A 806 15.07 -15.26 7.89
CA ILE A 806 14.70 -13.98 7.25
C ILE A 806 15.60 -13.70 6.04
N VAL A 807 16.87 -14.12 6.06
CA VAL A 807 17.75 -14.03 4.87
C VAL A 807 17.25 -14.91 3.72
N ARG A 808 16.73 -16.12 4.00
CA ARG A 808 16.17 -17.01 2.97
C ARG A 808 14.88 -16.43 2.38
N SER A 809 13.98 -15.91 3.22
CA SER A 809 12.76 -15.23 2.80
C SER A 809 13.02 -14.01 1.89
N VAL A 810 14.10 -13.26 2.14
CA VAL A 810 14.52 -12.13 1.28
C VAL A 810 15.14 -12.57 -0.05
N LYS A 811 15.76 -13.76 -0.10
CA LYS A 811 16.39 -14.31 -1.33
C LYS A 811 15.43 -15.08 -2.23
N CYS A 812 14.41 -15.75 -1.69
CA CYS A 812 13.39 -16.43 -2.50
C CYS A 812 12.55 -15.47 -3.37
N GLY A 813 12.55 -14.15 -3.08
CA GLY A 813 11.98 -13.12 -3.97
C GLY A 813 12.86 -12.73 -5.18
N SER A 814 13.99 -13.40 -5.39
CA SER A 814 14.75 -13.35 -6.63
C SER A 814 14.92 -14.76 -7.14
N GLY A 815 14.02 -15.19 -8.03
CA GLY A 815 14.08 -16.50 -8.68
C GLY A 815 15.47 -16.77 -9.26
N GLN A 816 16.18 -17.65 -8.58
CA GLN A 816 17.24 -18.49 -9.10
C GLN A 816 17.17 -19.79 -8.31
N ASP A 817 16.87 -20.87 -9.03
CA ASP A 817 16.87 -22.24 -8.53
C ASP A 817 18.17 -22.56 -7.79
N SER A 818 18.03 -23.24 -6.65
CA SER A 818 19.16 -23.85 -5.96
C SER A 818 19.22 -25.34 -6.31
N SER A 819 20.07 -25.68 -7.28
CA SER A 819 20.68 -27.00 -7.33
C SER A 819 22.00 -26.99 -6.54
N LEU A 820 22.08 -27.91 -5.58
CA LEU A 820 23.30 -28.55 -5.04
C LEU A 820 24.40 -27.69 -4.40
N THR A 821 24.57 -27.81 -3.07
CA THR A 821 25.56 -28.72 -2.44
C THR A 821 25.75 -28.42 -0.95
N ASN A 822 25.64 -29.47 -0.14
CA ASN A 822 26.07 -29.51 1.26
C ASN A 822 27.59 -29.39 1.35
N GLN A 823 28.10 -28.30 1.91
CA GLN A 823 29.41 -28.30 2.57
C GLN A 823 29.34 -27.51 3.89
N THR A 824 29.57 -28.23 4.97
CA THR A 824 29.72 -27.77 6.36
C THR A 824 30.76 -26.64 6.48
N PRO A 825 30.51 -25.54 7.22
CA PRO A 825 31.55 -24.56 7.48
C PRO A 825 32.40 -24.95 8.70
N VAL A 826 33.68 -25.18 8.43
CA VAL A 826 34.75 -25.30 9.41
C VAL A 826 34.88 -24.00 10.22
N GLN A 827 34.85 -24.13 11.54
CA GLN A 827 35.18 -23.06 12.50
C GLN A 827 36.56 -22.45 12.19
N ARG A 828 36.63 -21.13 11.96
CA ARG A 828 37.87 -20.37 12.11
C ARG A 828 37.66 -19.08 12.90
N LYS A 829 38.16 -19.12 14.14
CA LYS A 829 38.53 -17.98 14.98
C LYS A 829 39.40 -17.00 14.19
N TRP A 830 39.14 -15.70 14.33
CA TRP A 830 40.12 -14.66 14.00
C TRP A 830 40.39 -13.80 15.21
N GLY A 831 41.64 -13.92 15.68
CA GLY A 831 42.29 -12.98 16.57
C GLY A 831 42.87 -11.80 15.80
N ILE A 832 43.17 -10.78 16.58
CA ILE A 832 43.64 -9.43 16.29
C ILE A 832 45.05 -9.42 15.67
N ASN A 833 45.33 -8.61 14.62
CA ASN A 833 46.26 -7.44 14.71
C ASN A 833 46.53 -6.68 13.39
N LEU A 834 46.49 -5.35 13.54
CA LEU A 834 47.26 -4.24 12.94
C LEU A 834 48.01 -4.36 11.59
N GLY A 835 47.69 -3.39 10.70
CA GLY A 835 48.69 -2.44 10.17
C GLY A 835 49.15 -2.60 8.72
N ILE A 836 48.94 -1.55 7.89
CA ILE A 836 49.98 -0.78 7.14
C ILE A 836 49.30 0.19 6.16
N GLN A 837 49.86 1.41 6.10
CA GLN A 837 49.52 2.55 5.23
C GLN A 837 49.89 2.32 3.75
N SER A 838 49.23 3.04 2.84
CA SER A 838 49.83 4.16 2.06
C SER A 838 49.25 4.32 0.65
N SER A 839 48.82 5.56 0.39
CA SER A 839 48.93 6.35 -0.85
C SER A 839 48.22 5.92 -2.13
N LEU A 840 47.26 6.77 -2.54
CA LEU A 840 47.22 7.34 -3.89
C LEU A 840 46.46 8.68 -3.84
N TYR A 841 47.22 9.76 -3.93
CA TYR A 841 46.75 11.09 -4.32
C TYR A 841 46.90 11.22 -5.85
N PHE A 842 45.88 11.70 -6.56
CA PHE A 842 46.07 12.70 -7.63
C PHE A 842 44.77 13.44 -7.97
N LEU A 843 44.80 14.76 -7.74
CA LEU A 843 44.14 15.89 -8.40
C LEU A 843 42.62 15.87 -8.71
N ALA A 844 41.87 16.63 -7.91
CA ALA A 844 40.87 17.58 -8.42
C ALA A 844 40.88 18.83 -7.52
N SER A 845 41.44 19.92 -8.03
CA SER A 845 41.37 21.27 -7.46
C SER A 845 40.52 22.15 -8.37
N THR A 846 39.91 23.16 -7.75
CA THR A 846 39.17 24.31 -8.30
C THR A 846 37.80 24.05 -8.94
N SER A 847 36.73 24.13 -8.12
CA SER A 847 35.58 25.02 -8.40
C SER A 847 34.70 25.14 -7.14
N THR A 848 35.22 25.82 -6.12
CA THR A 848 34.42 26.47 -5.08
C THR A 848 34.24 27.92 -5.49
N TYR A 849 33.03 28.44 -5.35
CA TYR A 849 32.46 29.69 -5.89
C TYR A 849 31.76 29.52 -7.25
N TYR A 850 30.52 29.01 -7.25
CA TYR A 850 29.40 29.52 -8.07
C TYR A 850 28.06 28.77 -7.82
N HIS A 851 27.66 28.49 -6.58
CA HIS A 851 26.32 27.92 -6.30
C HIS A 851 25.71 28.48 -5.01
N SER A 852 25.68 29.81 -4.90
CA SER A 852 25.05 30.53 -3.77
C SER A 852 24.28 31.79 -4.19
N TYR A 853 23.97 31.98 -5.47
CA TYR A 853 23.28 33.18 -5.95
C TYR A 853 22.31 32.87 -7.12
N ILE A 854 21.47 31.85 -6.98
CA ILE A 854 20.28 31.70 -7.85
C ILE A 854 19.11 31.26 -6.98
N SER A 855 18.64 32.17 -6.13
CA SER A 855 17.38 32.04 -5.42
C SER A 855 16.81 33.45 -5.26
N HIS A 856 15.66 33.67 -5.90
CA HIS A 856 14.75 34.83 -5.81
C HIS A 856 14.74 35.97 -6.85
N ASN A 857 15.37 35.89 -8.05
CA ASN A 857 15.22 36.98 -9.04
C ASN A 857 15.20 36.62 -10.54
N LEU A 858 14.89 35.38 -10.93
CA LEU A 858 15.14 34.91 -12.32
C LEU A 858 13.94 34.29 -13.05
N PHE A 859 12.72 34.83 -12.87
CA PHE A 859 11.55 34.40 -13.67
C PHE A 859 10.84 35.56 -14.37
N LYS A 860 11.58 36.59 -14.79
CA LYS A 860 11.07 37.64 -15.67
C LYS A 860 11.96 37.70 -16.91
N MET A 861 11.39 37.61 -18.11
CA MET A 861 12.13 38.04 -19.30
C MET A 861 12.30 39.55 -19.16
N PRO A 862 13.51 40.10 -19.06
CA PRO A 862 13.70 41.43 -18.49
C PRO A 862 13.10 42.58 -19.33
N GLN A 863 12.63 42.33 -20.55
CA GLN A 863 12.16 43.33 -21.51
C GLN A 863 11.11 42.73 -22.49
N SER A 864 10.75 43.44 -23.57
CA SER A 864 9.76 42.98 -24.56
C SER A 864 10.36 41.93 -25.52
N SER A 865 9.48 41.08 -26.08
CA SER A 865 9.85 40.04 -27.03
C SER A 865 9.06 40.16 -28.33
N LEU A 866 9.70 39.83 -29.45
CA LEU A 866 9.09 39.83 -30.77
C LEU A 866 8.79 38.39 -31.20
N TRP A 867 7.52 38.11 -31.46
CA TRP A 867 7.00 36.78 -31.69
C TRP A 867 6.36 36.66 -33.06
N VAL A 868 6.53 35.51 -33.72
CA VAL A 868 5.71 35.09 -34.85
C VAL A 868 4.61 34.17 -34.33
N ILE A 869 3.37 34.53 -34.61
CA ILE A 869 2.18 33.74 -34.27
C ILE A 869 1.50 33.24 -35.55
N PRO A 870 0.75 32.11 -35.47
CA PRO A 870 -0.05 31.60 -36.57
C PRO A 870 -1.07 32.62 -37.11
N PRO A 871 -1.74 32.32 -38.24
CA PRO A 871 -2.84 33.12 -38.76
C PRO A 871 -3.97 33.33 -37.73
N ARG A 872 -4.97 34.16 -38.09
CA ARG A 872 -6.08 34.57 -37.20
C ARG A 872 -6.69 33.41 -36.40
N ASP A 873 -7.28 33.74 -35.26
CA ASP A 873 -7.76 32.77 -34.25
C ASP A 873 -8.87 31.83 -34.78
N ASP A 874 -9.49 32.16 -35.92
CA ASP A 874 -10.46 31.35 -36.65
C ASP A 874 -9.82 30.31 -37.60
N HIS A 875 -8.52 30.38 -37.84
CA HIS A 875 -7.81 29.42 -38.70
C HIS A 875 -7.71 28.04 -38.02
N PRO A 876 -8.05 26.93 -38.72
CA PRO A 876 -8.07 25.58 -38.14
C PRO A 876 -6.79 25.20 -37.38
N PHE A 877 -5.62 25.47 -37.97
CA PHE A 877 -4.33 25.23 -37.32
C PHE A 877 -4.16 25.98 -35.99
N ASN A 878 -4.52 27.27 -35.94
CA ASN A 878 -4.37 28.05 -34.71
C ASN A 878 -5.39 27.59 -33.65
N LYS A 879 -6.60 27.21 -34.06
CA LYS A 879 -7.63 26.66 -33.17
C LYS A 879 -7.20 25.33 -32.55
N SER A 880 -6.68 24.39 -33.34
CA SER A 880 -6.15 23.11 -32.85
C SER A 880 -4.95 23.32 -31.93
N LEU A 881 -4.06 24.26 -32.26
CA LEU A 881 -2.90 24.58 -31.43
C LEU A 881 -3.27 25.22 -30.09
N LEU A 882 -4.26 26.13 -30.08
CA LEU A 882 -4.81 26.71 -28.86
C LEU A 882 -5.53 25.66 -28.01
N SER A 883 -6.33 24.77 -28.63
CA SER A 883 -6.97 23.64 -27.96
C SER A 883 -5.93 22.75 -27.30
N LEU A 884 -4.88 22.38 -28.04
CA LEU A 884 -3.79 21.56 -27.52
C LEU A 884 -3.11 22.22 -26.30
N ILE A 885 -2.72 23.49 -26.39
CA ILE A 885 -1.98 24.19 -25.33
C ILE A 885 -2.86 24.52 -24.12
N GLN A 886 -4.11 24.94 -24.34
CA GLN A 886 -4.97 25.48 -23.29
C GLN A 886 -5.94 24.47 -22.69
N GLU A 887 -6.22 23.36 -23.38
CA GLU A 887 -7.22 22.36 -22.98
C GLU A 887 -6.60 20.97 -22.83
N THR A 888 -5.85 20.49 -23.82
CA THR A 888 -5.34 19.11 -23.87
C THR A 888 -4.10 18.90 -22.99
N ILE A 889 -2.99 19.60 -23.24
CA ILE A 889 -1.73 19.47 -22.48
C ILE A 889 -1.88 19.80 -20.97
N PRO A 890 -2.68 20.79 -20.53
CA PRO A 890 -2.84 21.07 -19.11
C PRO A 890 -3.40 19.88 -18.31
N SER A 891 -4.15 18.99 -18.97
CA SER A 891 -4.65 17.76 -18.34
C SER A 891 -3.52 16.79 -17.95
N ASP A 892 -2.42 16.80 -18.70
CA ASP A 892 -1.24 15.98 -18.42
C ASP A 892 -0.32 16.62 -17.36
N PHE A 893 -0.39 17.94 -17.18
CA PHE A 893 0.47 18.69 -16.25
C PHE A 893 -0.33 19.51 -15.21
N PRO A 894 -1.15 18.88 -14.36
CA PRO A 894 -2.07 19.57 -13.46
C PRO A 894 -1.39 20.32 -12.30
N ARG A 895 -0.09 20.08 -12.07
CA ARG A 895 0.74 20.84 -11.11
C ARG A 895 1.15 22.21 -11.66
N VAL A 896 1.04 22.41 -12.97
CA VAL A 896 1.41 23.66 -13.63
C VAL A 896 0.21 24.61 -13.58
N PRO A 897 0.36 25.85 -13.08
CA PRO A 897 -0.73 26.81 -13.05
C PRO A 897 -1.37 26.95 -14.42
N LYS A 898 -2.71 26.99 -14.48
CA LYS A 898 -3.44 27.14 -15.77
C LYS A 898 -3.01 28.38 -16.53
N SER A 899 -2.56 29.42 -15.83
CA SER A 899 -2.02 30.63 -16.42
C SER A 899 -0.75 30.43 -17.23
N ASN A 900 0.05 29.43 -16.91
CA ASN A 900 1.25 29.10 -17.67
C ASN A 900 0.95 28.42 -19.02
N PHE A 901 -0.32 28.14 -19.31
CA PHE A 901 -0.82 27.70 -20.61
C PHE A 901 -1.60 28.82 -21.34
N ARG A 902 -1.85 29.95 -20.68
CA ARG A 902 -2.62 31.09 -21.22
C ARG A 902 -1.70 32.11 -21.86
N PHE A 903 -0.94 31.67 -22.87
CA PHE A 903 -0.12 32.53 -23.72
C PHE A 903 -0.49 32.31 -25.20
N LEU A 904 -0.15 33.29 -26.04
CA LEU A 904 -0.36 33.16 -27.49
C LEU A 904 0.61 32.12 -28.05
N PRO A 905 0.18 31.10 -28.81
CA PRO A 905 1.10 30.14 -29.41
C PRO A 905 2.05 30.85 -30.38
N HIS A 906 3.36 30.77 -30.10
CA HIS A 906 4.34 31.59 -30.82
C HIS A 906 5.69 30.91 -30.97
N VAL A 907 6.44 31.39 -31.98
CA VAL A 907 7.88 31.22 -32.11
C VAL A 907 8.54 32.56 -31.85
N THR A 908 9.44 32.64 -30.88
CA THR A 908 10.17 33.88 -30.57
C THR A 908 11.19 34.16 -31.67
N VAL A 909 11.09 35.31 -32.35
CA VAL A 909 12.03 35.76 -33.39
C VAL A 909 13.25 36.45 -32.77
N THR A 910 13.00 37.32 -31.78
CA THR A 910 14.04 37.90 -30.93
C THR A 910 13.42 38.30 -29.59
N SER A 911 14.26 38.47 -28.58
CA SER A 911 13.89 38.92 -27.23
C SER A 911 14.81 40.04 -26.77
N GLU A 912 14.59 40.57 -25.57
CA GLU A 912 15.41 41.62 -24.95
C GLU A 912 15.27 42.99 -25.63
N ILE A 913 14.10 43.29 -26.21
CA ILE A 913 13.84 44.60 -26.82
C ILE A 913 13.43 45.58 -25.72
N SER A 914 14.30 46.56 -25.45
CA SER A 914 14.03 47.61 -24.46
C SER A 914 12.83 48.48 -24.86
N PRO A 915 11.97 48.89 -23.91
CA PRO A 915 10.92 49.88 -24.17
C PRO A 915 11.41 51.20 -24.77
N SER A 916 12.66 51.57 -24.51
CA SER A 916 13.29 52.75 -25.13
C SER A 916 13.45 52.63 -26.65
N THR A 917 13.50 51.41 -27.19
CA THR A 917 13.72 51.15 -28.63
C THR A 917 12.49 51.51 -29.47
N TYR A 918 11.28 51.24 -28.97
CA TYR A 918 10.03 51.52 -29.67
C TYR A 918 9.27 52.74 -29.13
N GLY A 919 9.71 53.33 -28.02
CA GLY A 919 9.16 54.57 -27.48
C GLY A 919 7.69 54.46 -27.06
N SER A 920 6.93 55.55 -27.19
CA SER A 920 5.50 55.58 -26.83
C SER A 920 4.57 54.98 -27.89
N ASP A 921 5.06 54.73 -29.11
CA ASP A 921 4.27 54.22 -30.24
C ASP A 921 4.89 52.94 -30.82
N ALA A 922 4.60 51.83 -30.16
CA ALA A 922 5.08 50.50 -30.52
C ALA A 922 4.62 50.04 -31.92
N GLN A 923 3.45 50.49 -32.38
CA GLN A 923 2.91 50.08 -33.68
C GLN A 923 3.69 50.75 -34.82
N SER A 924 3.97 52.05 -34.70
CA SER A 924 4.80 52.77 -35.66
C SER A 924 6.21 52.16 -35.78
N TRP A 925 6.81 51.73 -34.66
CA TRP A 925 8.10 51.04 -34.69
C TRP A 925 8.04 49.71 -35.45
N LEU A 926 7.02 48.88 -35.18
CA LEU A 926 6.86 47.57 -35.80
C LEU A 926 6.58 47.66 -37.31
N ASP A 927 5.80 48.65 -37.73
CA ASP A 927 5.48 48.90 -39.14
C ASP A 927 6.71 49.37 -39.93
N ASN A 928 7.59 50.14 -39.29
CA ASN A 928 8.84 50.63 -39.87
C ASN A 928 10.01 49.65 -39.78
N LEU A 929 9.83 48.49 -39.14
CA LEU A 929 10.85 47.45 -39.07
C LEU A 929 11.21 46.99 -40.50
N SER A 930 12.47 47.12 -40.88
CA SER A 930 12.94 46.74 -42.23
C SER A 930 13.06 45.24 -42.32
N LEU A 931 12.05 44.61 -42.92
CA LEU A 931 12.02 43.17 -43.20
C LEU A 931 12.62 42.89 -44.59
N PRO A 932 13.32 41.76 -44.80
CA PRO A 932 13.86 41.39 -46.11
C PRO A 932 12.78 41.42 -47.21
N THR A 933 12.99 42.23 -48.25
CA THR A 933 12.04 42.44 -49.36
C THR A 933 11.91 41.27 -50.32
N GLU A 934 12.78 40.26 -50.17
CA GLU A 934 12.79 39.02 -50.97
C GLU A 934 11.61 38.10 -50.63
N PHE A 935 10.95 38.30 -49.47
CA PHE A 935 9.90 37.40 -49.02
C PHE A 935 8.62 37.55 -49.84
N GLN A 936 8.34 36.51 -50.63
CA GLN A 936 7.16 36.41 -51.47
C GLN A 936 6.44 35.10 -51.20
N LYS A 937 5.12 35.21 -51.02
CA LYS A 937 4.23 34.06 -50.85
C LYS A 937 4.39 33.08 -52.02
N GLU A 938 4.54 31.80 -51.67
CA GLU A 938 4.70 30.64 -52.55
C GLU A 938 5.99 30.66 -53.43
N LYS A 939 7.00 31.47 -53.07
CA LYS A 939 8.27 31.57 -53.82
C LYS A 939 9.51 31.53 -52.93
N VAL A 940 9.62 32.47 -51.99
CA VAL A 940 10.78 32.61 -51.11
C VAL A 940 10.27 32.98 -49.72
N GLU A 941 9.67 32.04 -49.02
CA GLU A 941 9.13 32.27 -47.68
C GLU A 941 10.00 31.70 -46.56
N PRO A 942 10.09 32.40 -45.43
CA PRO A 942 10.43 31.81 -44.14
C PRO A 942 9.44 30.69 -43.80
N THR A 943 10.00 29.50 -43.58
CA THR A 943 9.23 28.31 -43.23
C THR A 943 9.49 27.93 -41.78
N ILE A 944 8.43 27.81 -40.98
CA ILE A 944 8.47 27.24 -39.63
C ILE A 944 8.06 25.77 -39.75
N GLU A 945 9.04 24.89 -39.89
CA GLU A 945 8.86 23.44 -39.93
C GLU A 945 9.03 22.88 -38.51
N LEU A 946 7.96 22.36 -37.90
CA LEU A 946 7.98 21.76 -36.56
C LEU A 946 8.46 20.30 -36.65
N GLU A 947 9.55 19.95 -35.96
CA GLU A 947 10.27 18.67 -36.16
C GLU A 947 10.15 17.68 -35.00
N GLU A 948 10.33 18.12 -33.75
CA GLU A 948 10.43 17.22 -32.58
C GLU A 948 10.01 17.93 -31.29
N ILE A 949 9.47 17.18 -30.33
CA ILE A 949 9.25 17.68 -28.97
C ILE A 949 10.57 17.69 -28.20
N GLU A 950 10.91 18.84 -27.63
CA GLU A 950 12.02 19.01 -26.70
C GLU A 950 11.54 19.33 -25.28
N VAL A 951 12.26 18.78 -24.31
CA VAL A 951 12.11 19.13 -22.90
C VAL A 951 13.36 19.84 -22.41
N GLY A 952 13.20 21.11 -22.06
CA GLY A 952 14.28 21.96 -21.56
C GLY A 952 14.29 22.13 -20.05
N ASP A 953 15.43 22.59 -19.52
CA ASP A 953 15.62 22.83 -18.09
C ASP A 953 15.08 24.21 -17.65
N VAL A 954 14.90 25.13 -18.60
CA VAL A 954 14.48 26.53 -18.36
C VAL A 954 12.96 26.66 -18.38
N PHE A 955 12.39 27.51 -17.52
CA PHE A 955 10.94 27.74 -17.37
C PHE A 955 10.20 27.99 -18.70
N PHE A 956 10.71 28.90 -19.54
CA PHE A 956 10.09 29.24 -20.84
C PHE A 956 10.38 28.23 -21.95
N ARG A 957 11.23 27.23 -21.70
CA ARG A 957 11.57 26.16 -22.65
C ARG A 957 11.28 24.78 -22.06
N LYS A 958 10.32 24.69 -21.14
CA LYS A 958 10.08 23.46 -20.38
C LYS A 958 9.55 22.34 -21.27
N LEU A 959 8.55 22.64 -22.10
CA LEU A 959 8.05 21.74 -23.15
C LEU A 959 7.83 22.56 -24.42
N THR A 960 8.55 22.21 -25.49
CA THR A 960 8.57 22.99 -26.73
C THR A 960 8.61 22.08 -27.94
N LEU A 961 8.01 22.51 -29.05
CA LEU A 961 8.25 21.93 -30.38
C LEU A 961 9.42 22.65 -31.04
N ARG A 962 10.50 21.93 -31.30
CA ARG A 962 11.65 22.45 -32.05
C ARG A 962 11.21 22.80 -33.47
N ALA A 963 11.54 24.01 -33.90
CA ALA A 963 11.38 24.41 -35.29
C ALA A 963 12.72 24.30 -36.02
N LYS A 964 12.69 23.84 -37.26
CA LYS A 964 13.86 23.77 -38.12
C LYS A 964 14.45 25.16 -38.33
N LYS A 965 15.77 25.22 -38.35
CA LYS A 965 16.54 26.45 -38.60
C LYS A 965 16.60 26.78 -40.09
N ASP A 966 15.45 27.17 -40.66
CA ASP A 966 15.31 27.58 -42.06
C ASP A 966 16.13 28.83 -42.38
N GLU A 967 16.77 28.88 -43.55
CA GLU A 967 17.66 29.97 -43.94
C GLU A 967 16.94 31.33 -44.00
N ASN A 968 15.69 31.35 -44.48
CA ASN A 968 14.91 32.58 -44.56
C ASN A 968 14.37 33.00 -43.18
N LEU A 969 14.08 32.04 -42.30
CA LEU A 969 13.77 32.31 -40.89
C LEU A 969 14.97 32.89 -40.13
N VAL A 970 16.19 32.40 -40.39
CA VAL A 970 17.44 32.94 -39.83
C VAL A 970 17.68 34.37 -40.33
N LYS A 971 17.48 34.65 -41.63
CA LYS A 971 17.56 36.02 -42.18
C LYS A 971 16.56 36.96 -41.51
N LEU A 972 15.32 36.51 -41.30
CA LEU A 972 14.28 37.28 -40.60
C LEU A 972 14.69 37.58 -39.15
N ALA A 973 15.15 36.57 -38.40
CA ALA A 973 15.56 36.72 -37.01
C ALA A 973 16.78 37.63 -36.86
N SER A 974 17.76 37.51 -37.76
CA SER A 974 18.92 38.40 -37.85
C SER A 974 18.48 39.86 -38.02
N ALA A 975 17.66 40.15 -39.04
CA ALA A 975 17.21 41.51 -39.33
C ALA A 975 16.41 42.13 -38.17
N CYS A 976 15.57 41.33 -37.51
CA CYS A 976 14.78 41.77 -36.36
C CYS A 976 15.65 42.02 -35.12
N ARG A 977 16.68 41.21 -34.87
CA ARG A 977 17.56 41.38 -33.70
C ARG A 977 18.51 42.57 -33.86
N SER A 978 19.09 42.79 -35.05
CA SER A 978 19.92 43.97 -35.33
C SER A 978 19.18 45.26 -35.01
N GLN A 979 17.95 45.39 -35.53
CA GLN A 979 17.11 46.57 -35.33
C GLN A 979 16.49 46.65 -33.92
N GLY A 980 16.14 45.52 -33.31
CA GLY A 980 15.53 45.46 -31.97
C GLY A 980 16.50 45.78 -30.83
N LEU A 981 17.78 45.44 -31.00
CA LEU A 981 18.82 45.70 -29.99
C LEU A 981 19.76 46.86 -30.37
N GLY A 982 19.66 47.40 -31.59
CA GLY A 982 20.57 48.42 -32.10
C GLY A 982 22.01 47.92 -32.27
N ILE A 983 22.17 46.63 -32.56
CA ILE A 983 23.47 45.97 -32.79
C ILE A 983 23.81 45.94 -34.28
N SER A 984 25.07 45.66 -34.61
CA SER A 984 25.50 45.57 -36.01
C SER A 984 24.86 44.39 -36.74
N ASP A 985 24.68 44.50 -38.06
CA ASP A 985 24.14 43.41 -38.88
C ASP A 985 24.97 42.12 -38.83
N GLU A 986 26.29 42.26 -38.67
CA GLU A 986 27.21 41.13 -38.50
C GLU A 986 26.98 40.40 -37.17
N GLU A 987 26.74 41.14 -36.08
CA GLU A 987 26.43 40.56 -34.76
C GLU A 987 25.05 39.90 -34.74
N GLY A 988 24.05 40.54 -35.36
CA GLY A 988 22.72 39.96 -35.53
C GLY A 988 22.76 38.66 -36.32
N LYS A 989 23.54 38.63 -37.40
CA LYS A 989 23.73 37.43 -38.23
C LYS A 989 24.45 36.32 -37.47
N LYS A 990 25.54 36.66 -36.77
CA LYS A 990 26.29 35.69 -35.96
C LYS A 990 25.39 35.05 -34.89
N TRP A 991 24.58 35.85 -34.20
CA TRP A 991 23.60 35.32 -33.23
C TRP A 991 22.57 34.41 -33.91
N ALA A 992 22.01 34.84 -35.04
CA ALA A 992 21.01 34.09 -35.76
C ALA A 992 21.56 32.73 -36.26
N GLU A 993 22.84 32.65 -36.63
CA GLU A 993 23.49 31.42 -37.08
C GLU A 993 23.95 30.52 -35.93
N SER A 994 24.45 31.07 -34.82
CA SER A 994 25.10 30.29 -33.76
C SER A 994 24.24 30.04 -32.51
N GLU A 995 23.38 30.99 -32.11
CA GLU A 995 22.68 30.97 -30.82
C GLU A 995 21.15 30.87 -30.97
N TYR A 996 20.60 31.35 -32.09
CA TYR A 996 19.15 31.28 -32.33
C TYR A 996 18.69 29.83 -32.51
N ALA A 997 17.79 29.42 -31.62
CA ALA A 997 17.14 28.11 -31.59
C ALA A 997 15.61 28.31 -31.60
N PRO A 998 15.00 28.36 -32.80
CA PRO A 998 13.56 28.61 -32.93
C PRO A 998 12.77 27.42 -32.39
N HIS A 999 11.77 27.71 -31.56
CA HIS A 999 10.90 26.71 -30.96
C HIS A 999 9.53 27.31 -30.69
N LEU A 1000 8.51 26.46 -30.70
CA LEU A 1000 7.15 26.78 -30.31
C LEU A 1000 6.89 26.26 -28.90
N SER A 1001 6.55 27.14 -27.99
CA SER A 1001 6.30 26.75 -26.59
C SER A 1001 4.95 26.09 -26.43
N LEU A 1002 4.91 24.94 -25.76
CA LEU A 1002 3.68 24.23 -25.41
C LEU A 1002 3.31 24.39 -23.93
N MET A 1003 4.32 24.56 -23.06
CA MET A 1003 4.12 24.77 -21.63
C MET A 1003 5.28 25.55 -21.02
N TYR A 1004 4.95 26.50 -20.15
CA TYR A 1004 5.91 27.12 -19.24
C TYR A 1004 5.77 26.52 -17.84
N ALA A 1005 6.84 25.98 -17.27
CA ALA A 1005 6.75 25.46 -15.91
C ALA A 1005 8.11 25.32 -15.25
N ASP A 1006 8.10 25.41 -13.91
CA ASP A 1006 9.23 25.03 -13.06
C ASP A 1006 9.07 23.57 -12.62
N LEU A 1007 9.17 22.67 -13.60
CA LEU A 1007 9.13 21.22 -13.39
C LEU A 1007 10.50 20.60 -13.69
N GLU A 1008 10.82 19.49 -13.03
CA GLU A 1008 12.03 18.74 -13.36
C GLU A 1008 11.93 18.17 -14.78
N ARG A 1009 13.03 18.28 -15.56
CA ARG A 1009 13.09 17.77 -16.93
C ARG A 1009 12.73 16.28 -17.02
N ALA A 1010 13.13 15.49 -16.03
CA ALA A 1010 12.81 14.06 -15.99
C ALA A 1010 11.31 13.77 -15.86
N GLU A 1011 10.55 14.63 -15.17
CA GLU A 1011 9.09 14.49 -15.02
C GLU A 1011 8.36 14.77 -16.33
N VAL A 1012 8.78 15.81 -17.05
CA VAL A 1012 8.20 16.19 -18.34
C VAL A 1012 8.62 15.20 -19.43
N GLN A 1013 9.87 14.72 -19.42
CA GLN A 1013 10.38 13.74 -20.39
C GLN A 1013 9.58 12.43 -20.42
N LYS A 1014 9.12 11.96 -19.25
CA LYS A 1014 8.29 10.74 -19.14
C LYS A 1014 6.95 10.83 -19.88
N LYS A 1015 6.46 12.05 -20.13
CA LYS A 1015 5.17 12.32 -20.76
C LYS A 1015 5.28 12.71 -22.22
N VAL A 1016 6.49 12.84 -22.77
CA VAL A 1016 6.72 13.25 -24.18
C VAL A 1016 5.95 12.36 -25.15
N GLY A 1017 6.03 11.02 -25.00
CA GLY A 1017 5.31 10.10 -25.89
C GLY A 1017 3.79 10.22 -25.84
N LEU A 1018 3.21 10.71 -24.74
CA LEU A 1018 1.78 11.01 -24.66
C LEU A 1018 1.45 12.31 -25.41
N VAL A 1019 2.28 13.34 -25.27
CA VAL A 1019 2.13 14.62 -25.98
C VAL A 1019 2.32 14.43 -27.49
N GLU A 1020 3.24 13.55 -27.93
CA GLU A 1020 3.39 13.16 -29.34
C GLU A 1020 2.10 12.52 -29.89
N LEU A 1021 1.49 11.61 -29.12
CA LEU A 1021 0.23 10.98 -29.50
C LEU A 1021 -0.93 11.99 -29.60
N GLN A 1022 -0.99 12.95 -28.68
CA GLN A 1022 -2.00 14.03 -28.71
C GLN A 1022 -1.77 15.00 -29.89
N LEU A 1023 -0.52 15.33 -30.21
CA LEU A 1023 -0.18 16.10 -31.41
C LEU A 1023 -0.66 15.37 -32.67
N GLY A 1024 -0.45 14.06 -32.75
CA GLY A 1024 -0.95 13.22 -33.84
C GLY A 1024 -2.48 13.25 -33.95
N TRP A 1025 -3.22 13.27 -32.84
CA TRP A 1025 -4.68 13.38 -32.87
C TRP A 1025 -5.19 14.78 -33.26
N GLU A 1026 -4.58 15.84 -32.73
CA GLU A 1026 -5.01 17.22 -32.98
C GLU A 1026 -4.63 17.72 -34.38
N PHE A 1027 -3.49 17.28 -34.90
CA PHE A 1027 -2.97 17.72 -36.20
C PHE A 1027 -3.03 16.67 -37.31
N GLY A 1028 -3.35 15.40 -37.01
CA GLY A 1028 -3.36 14.31 -37.99
C GLY A 1028 -4.29 14.57 -39.18
N SER A 1029 -5.50 15.08 -38.92
CA SER A 1029 -6.44 15.44 -40.01
C SER A 1029 -5.97 16.63 -40.85
N LEU A 1030 -5.22 17.57 -40.26
CA LEU A 1030 -4.63 18.71 -40.98
C LEU A 1030 -3.44 18.25 -41.84
N PHE A 1031 -2.68 17.27 -41.35
CA PHE A 1031 -1.54 16.68 -42.04
C PHE A 1031 -1.95 15.90 -43.30
N ASP A 1032 -2.97 15.04 -43.18
CA ASP A 1032 -3.46 14.18 -44.27
C ASP A 1032 -4.05 14.95 -45.46
N CYS A 1033 -4.66 16.12 -45.21
CA CYS A 1033 -5.28 16.92 -46.27
C CYS A 1033 -4.30 17.73 -47.11
N CYS A 1034 -3.10 18.06 -46.59
CA CYS A 1034 -2.21 19.06 -47.20
C CYS A 1034 -0.72 18.66 -47.24
N GLY A 1035 -0.39 17.39 -47.02
CA GLY A 1035 0.97 16.85 -47.21
C GLY A 1035 2.03 17.45 -46.28
N GLY A 1036 1.63 17.87 -45.07
CA GLY A 1036 2.51 18.45 -44.06
C GLY A 1036 2.52 19.99 -43.97
N THR A 1037 1.74 20.71 -44.79
CA THR A 1037 1.54 22.16 -44.63
C THR A 1037 0.37 22.43 -43.69
N LEU A 1038 0.63 23.12 -42.57
CA LEU A 1038 -0.37 23.40 -41.53
C LEU A 1038 -1.10 24.73 -41.78
N ALA A 1039 -0.39 25.77 -42.23
CA ALA A 1039 -0.96 27.08 -42.49
C ALA A 1039 -0.08 27.97 -43.39
N MET A 1040 -0.73 28.91 -44.08
CA MET A 1040 -0.08 30.00 -44.82
C MET A 1040 -0.44 31.35 -44.20
N GLY A 1041 0.56 32.21 -44.03
CA GLY A 1041 0.47 33.49 -43.35
C GLY A 1041 0.79 33.41 -41.85
N GLY A 1042 0.79 34.57 -41.20
CA GLY A 1042 1.04 34.71 -39.76
C GLY A 1042 1.04 36.19 -39.36
N ARG A 1043 1.30 36.45 -38.09
CA ARG A 1043 1.48 37.82 -37.59
C ARG A 1043 2.77 37.92 -36.79
N LEU A 1044 3.48 39.02 -36.99
CA LEU A 1044 4.58 39.43 -36.14
C LEU A 1044 4.00 40.31 -35.02
N VAL A 1045 4.18 39.93 -33.77
CA VAL A 1045 3.62 40.64 -32.61
C VAL A 1045 4.71 41.01 -31.61
N LEU A 1046 4.69 42.25 -31.14
CA LEU A 1046 5.55 42.71 -30.06
C LEU A 1046 4.80 42.55 -28.73
N VAL A 1047 5.40 41.85 -27.76
CA VAL A 1047 4.75 41.51 -26.48
C VAL A 1047 5.61 42.00 -25.32
N ASP A 1048 4.97 42.63 -24.35
CA ASP A 1048 5.63 42.95 -23.08
C ASP A 1048 5.74 41.69 -22.22
N THR A 1049 6.97 41.19 -22.07
CA THR A 1049 7.27 39.97 -21.31
C THR A 1049 7.96 40.24 -19.96
N SER A 1050 7.98 41.51 -19.52
CA SER A 1050 8.65 41.94 -18.28
C SER A 1050 7.95 41.51 -16.98
N GLY A 1051 6.67 41.17 -17.06
CA GLY A 1051 5.84 40.68 -15.95
C GLY A 1051 5.62 39.16 -15.95
N ASP A 1052 4.75 38.71 -15.07
CA ASP A 1052 4.29 37.31 -15.04
C ASP A 1052 3.48 36.98 -16.32
N VAL A 1053 3.43 35.70 -16.70
CA VAL A 1053 2.77 35.23 -17.95
C VAL A 1053 1.32 35.73 -18.08
N GLU A 1054 0.59 35.83 -16.97
CA GLU A 1054 -0.79 36.34 -16.92
C GLU A 1054 -0.92 37.81 -17.35
N GLY A 1055 0.13 38.60 -17.18
CA GLY A 1055 0.17 40.03 -17.46
C GLY A 1055 0.71 40.38 -18.84
N TRP A 1056 1.11 39.39 -19.66
CA TRP A 1056 1.71 39.65 -20.96
C TRP A 1056 0.69 40.22 -21.94
N LYS A 1057 1.04 41.36 -22.55
CA LYS A 1057 0.15 42.11 -23.45
C LYS A 1057 0.82 42.35 -24.79
N VAL A 1058 0.08 42.11 -25.87
CA VAL A 1058 0.48 42.50 -27.22
C VAL A 1058 0.45 44.03 -27.33
N LEU A 1059 1.60 44.62 -27.65
CA LEU A 1059 1.80 46.06 -27.80
C LEU A 1059 1.58 46.53 -29.24
N ALA A 1060 1.95 45.70 -30.22
CA ALA A 1060 1.84 45.98 -31.65
C ALA A 1060 1.73 44.68 -32.45
N SER A 1061 1.12 44.73 -33.63
CA SER A 1061 0.94 43.59 -34.54
C SER A 1061 1.10 43.98 -36.00
N ARG A 1062 1.80 43.17 -36.79
CA ARG A 1062 2.02 43.36 -38.24
C ARG A 1062 1.73 42.05 -38.98
N GLU A 1063 0.92 42.11 -40.03
CA GLU A 1063 0.56 40.92 -40.82
C GLU A 1063 1.74 40.46 -41.70
N CYS A 1064 1.98 39.15 -41.73
CA CYS A 1064 3.02 38.50 -42.52
C CYS A 1064 2.38 37.42 -43.41
N ASN A 1065 1.78 37.84 -44.52
CA ASN A 1065 1.04 36.96 -45.44
C ASN A 1065 1.91 35.95 -46.21
N TRP A 1066 3.23 36.03 -46.05
CA TRP A 1066 4.22 35.20 -46.71
C TRP A 1066 4.76 34.06 -45.83
N MET A 1067 4.46 33.99 -44.52
CA MET A 1067 4.99 32.93 -43.64
C MET A 1067 4.39 31.56 -43.97
N ARG A 1068 5.18 30.48 -43.93
CA ARG A 1068 4.67 29.10 -44.08
C ARG A 1068 4.87 28.31 -42.80
N TRP A 1069 3.83 27.59 -42.36
CA TRP A 1069 3.89 26.65 -41.23
C TRP A 1069 3.77 25.23 -41.76
N THR A 1070 4.75 24.38 -41.43
CA THR A 1070 4.78 22.97 -41.83
C THR A 1070 5.13 22.07 -40.65
N MET A 1071 4.88 20.78 -40.81
CA MET A 1071 5.22 19.74 -39.84
C MET A 1071 6.08 18.65 -40.50
N ALA A 1072 7.11 18.19 -39.81
CA ALA A 1072 7.94 17.09 -40.30
C ALA A 1072 7.17 15.76 -40.25
N ARG A 1073 7.42 14.89 -41.24
CA ARG A 1073 6.82 13.54 -41.32
C ARG A 1073 7.15 12.61 -40.15
N GLY A 1074 8.19 12.92 -39.36
CA GLY A 1074 8.60 12.10 -38.21
C GLY A 1074 7.99 12.54 -36.89
N LEU A 1075 7.21 13.63 -36.87
CA LEU A 1075 6.59 14.19 -35.65
C LEU A 1075 5.20 13.61 -35.36
N ILE A 1076 4.49 13.11 -36.39
CA ILE A 1076 3.23 12.37 -36.33
C ILE A 1076 3.52 10.95 -36.80
#